data_AF-A0A348P1X8-F1
#
_entry.id   AF-A0A348P1X8-F1
#
_cell.length_a   1.000
_cell.length_b   1.000
_cell.length_c   1.000
_cell.angle_alpha   90.00
_cell.angle_beta   90.00
_cell.angle_gamma   90.00
#
_symmetry.space_group_name_H-M   'P 1'
#
loop_
_entity.id
_entity.type
_entity.pdbx_description
1 polymer ?
#
loop_
_entity_poly.entity_id
_entity_poly.type
_entity_poly.pdbx_seq_one_letter_code
_entity_poly.pdbx_strand_id
1 'polypeptide(L)'
;MILNAEYIIITDIGSTTTKGLLLKHEQKSSGYIFKDQCDTFTTVEKPFEDVRIGVNRIIDTFEKRNGVRIKDEDGRMLIPYLTTSSAGGGLQIMVFGLTKNDTGKNAEITAYGAGGVVLRTFTIDDHVKDMDKIRIIQDLNPDMILMAGGYDGYNTYGIMRLIQVLFISRPLPRFVKNLKVPLIYCGNKSMVRHVKTLLNHVLDVYVTPNIRPDNENLNYEPAKQEVHRIFKESVMERAPGYTDLKSLTATEILPTPTGVENILALYAQKSSENAFLVDMGGATTDIYSWIKGDFRRSVSANVGLSFSLANILALIIKTNNINMLLKHLPDSYNESNVRNYLNNKTINPAYLPVSDSERLLEQVCAIIGFEISWRQHLELNFNNQRSDFWDKREFSTIRKYIKSKFIGLAKLAKNYMEKKFVIDKERSFYQSDIDVIIGSGGVIAYAKNVEEQIFMLAEGFKPYGVTRLCVDKPFKVSHMGMLSVLDPKLALDLFERECLSDIAYIVAPVGLIWEGRKVLTAKDQATGNEITVSGGNFHYFPNGGDFEFSTTCAIGVKVTKNLNSFKLNTKLPVLIDCRGRDKNFINKSLLDSGIKEFCFNYGDFESKIPLNWIDTDQLNAEKRNITRKLPVKGEVLCKKGDRVTSDQIVAFNKNEVQGRYIIDLANFDNGHNRFTEEEFRNRILVNEGRIVKKDEPLLRGFKEEFSATFDHDIEKALHSKIVEHVFNMPYAGLIRKIYYNIGLIIAEEICDYAPHSITVSDDLKVKPSLVTNYLSVKQGDFVREGQIIAQIITESPTGAAGYIKVHSPSTGFVKEINSITGCVKIQYEADPFYLKAFVDGRITEVIENQGAKIESNSICLQGAIGFGGENTGRLIVGCFVDLQASFTDTNENENIIIAVKDSLTPSMLEWIKSNNIKGVIAASIDNKEWVNYHKKEIGVAITGDEDLGYSIVLIEGFGISQLDDKLFTYLKKFHGQNISINGRTQIRAGIIRPQIILPARD
;
A
#
# COMPACT_ATOMS: atom_id res chain seq x y z
N MET A 1 20.82 35.63 -14.10
CA MET A 1 22.20 35.11 -14.16
C MET A 1 22.26 33.63 -14.55
N ILE A 2 21.35 32.75 -14.09
CA ILE A 2 21.38 31.30 -14.41
C ILE A 2 21.30 31.01 -15.92
N LEU A 3 20.38 31.65 -16.66
CA LEU A 3 20.12 31.38 -18.09
C LEU A 3 21.16 31.97 -19.07
N ASN A 4 22.25 32.56 -18.55
CA ASN A 4 23.36 33.05 -19.37
C ASN A 4 24.63 32.20 -19.19
N ALA A 5 24.56 31.12 -18.41
CA ALA A 5 25.68 30.23 -18.19
C ALA A 5 25.97 29.38 -19.44
N GLU A 6 27.24 29.14 -19.75
CA GLU A 6 27.63 28.30 -20.90
C GLU A 6 27.06 26.87 -20.76
N TYR A 7 27.01 26.35 -19.54
CA TYR A 7 26.51 25.02 -19.22
C TYR A 7 25.54 25.07 -18.05
N ILE A 8 24.53 24.21 -18.08
CA ILE A 8 23.61 23.95 -16.95
C ILE A 8 23.54 22.44 -16.75
N ILE A 9 23.66 21.99 -15.51
CA ILE A 9 23.42 20.58 -15.15
C ILE A 9 22.06 20.46 -14.48
N ILE A 10 21.26 19.52 -14.95
CA ILE A 10 19.97 19.17 -14.36
C ILE A 10 20.00 17.69 -13.97
N THR A 11 19.64 17.36 -12.73
CA THR A 11 19.46 15.95 -12.32
C THR A 11 18.02 15.64 -11.92
N ASP A 12 17.62 14.39 -12.06
CA ASP A 12 16.42 13.82 -11.47
C ASP A 12 16.81 12.64 -10.59
N ILE A 13 16.73 12.80 -9.28
CA ILE A 13 17.08 11.74 -8.34
C ILE A 13 15.84 10.85 -8.14
N GLY A 14 15.73 9.78 -8.92
CA GLY A 14 14.60 8.84 -8.86
C GLY A 14 14.71 7.83 -7.71
N SER A 15 13.66 7.03 -7.47
CA SER A 15 13.69 5.96 -6.45
C SER A 15 14.72 4.85 -6.72
N THR A 16 14.96 4.52 -7.99
CA THR A 16 15.92 3.48 -8.42
C THR A 16 17.10 4.07 -9.17
N THR A 17 16.86 5.07 -10.01
CA THR A 17 17.86 5.64 -10.93
C THR A 17 17.91 7.15 -10.80
N THR A 18 19.11 7.68 -10.60
CA THR A 18 19.43 9.11 -10.69
C THR A 18 19.83 9.42 -12.13
N LYS A 19 19.16 10.40 -12.76
CA LYS A 19 19.34 10.74 -14.17
C LYS A 19 19.95 12.12 -14.32
N GLY A 20 20.96 12.26 -15.16
CA GLY A 20 21.67 13.51 -15.40
C GLY A 20 21.46 14.01 -16.83
N LEU A 21 21.34 15.32 -16.96
CA LEU A 21 21.31 16.05 -18.23
C LEU A 21 22.26 17.23 -18.15
N LEU A 22 23.16 17.34 -19.14
CA LEU A 22 24.01 18.50 -19.35
C LEU A 22 23.48 19.30 -20.53
N LEU A 23 23.09 20.55 -20.28
CA LEU A 23 22.69 21.50 -21.31
C LEU A 23 23.87 22.40 -21.67
N LYS A 24 24.00 22.74 -22.95
CA LYS A 24 24.97 23.72 -23.45
C LYS A 24 24.25 24.87 -24.13
N HIS A 25 24.66 26.09 -23.80
CA HIS A 25 24.17 27.30 -24.45
C HIS A 25 24.76 27.42 -25.87
N GLU A 26 23.92 27.67 -26.86
CA GLU A 26 24.32 27.84 -28.26
C GLU A 26 24.10 29.29 -28.71
N GLN A 27 25.20 30.00 -28.98
CA GLN A 27 25.19 31.43 -29.31
C GLN A 27 24.49 31.76 -30.65
N LYS A 28 24.35 30.79 -31.57
CA LYS A 28 23.78 30.99 -32.91
C LYS A 28 22.26 30.80 -32.98
N SER A 29 21.65 30.11 -32.02
CA SER A 29 20.22 29.76 -31.99
C SER A 29 19.46 30.42 -30.83
N SER A 30 20.11 31.28 -30.04
CA SER A 30 19.52 31.95 -28.87
C SER A 30 18.82 30.96 -27.91
N GLY A 31 19.49 29.86 -27.58
CA GLY A 31 18.91 28.83 -26.71
C GLY A 31 19.93 27.81 -26.18
N TYR A 32 19.41 26.80 -25.47
CA TYR A 32 20.19 25.66 -25.00
C TYR A 32 19.91 24.42 -25.87
N ILE A 33 20.86 23.48 -25.89
CA ILE A 33 20.73 22.16 -26.53
C ILE A 33 21.15 21.04 -25.56
N PHE A 34 20.71 19.81 -25.82
CA PHE A 34 21.15 18.63 -25.08
C PHE A 34 22.59 18.30 -25.46
N LYS A 35 23.53 18.47 -24.53
CA LYS A 35 24.95 18.21 -24.77
C LYS A 35 25.35 16.78 -24.45
N ASP A 36 24.92 16.28 -23.30
CA ASP A 36 25.22 14.92 -22.82
C ASP A 36 24.16 14.48 -21.78
N GLN A 37 24.01 13.18 -21.60
CA GLN A 37 23.17 12.59 -20.56
C GLN A 37 23.78 11.31 -20.01
N CYS A 38 23.57 11.05 -18.72
CA CYS A 38 24.00 9.80 -18.10
C CYS A 38 23.16 9.48 -16.86
N ASP A 39 22.97 8.20 -16.60
CA ASP A 39 22.14 7.71 -15.50
C ASP A 39 22.97 6.78 -14.59
N THR A 40 22.66 6.75 -13.29
CA THR A 40 23.31 5.89 -12.29
C THR A 40 22.31 5.40 -11.25
N PHE A 41 22.67 4.37 -10.48
CA PHE A 41 21.81 3.88 -9.40
C PHE A 41 21.68 4.93 -8.27
N THR A 42 20.46 5.12 -7.79
CA THR A 42 20.17 6.02 -6.67
C THR A 42 20.71 5.45 -5.36
N THR A 43 21.40 6.28 -4.58
CA THR A 43 22.16 5.89 -3.38
C THR A 43 21.47 6.27 -2.06
N VAL A 44 20.14 6.39 -2.07
CA VAL A 44 19.32 6.81 -0.91
C VAL A 44 19.16 5.74 0.16
N GLU A 45 19.33 4.47 -0.19
CA GLU A 45 19.22 3.33 0.73
C GLU A 45 20.63 2.82 1.15
N LYS A 46 20.66 1.90 2.12
CA LYS A 46 21.88 1.19 2.52
C LYS A 46 22.52 0.45 1.33
N PRO A 47 23.87 0.34 1.30
CA PRO A 47 24.82 0.72 2.35
C PRO A 47 25.22 2.20 2.35
N PHE A 48 24.77 2.98 1.37
CA PHE A 48 25.25 4.34 1.16
C PHE A 48 24.50 5.36 2.02
N GLU A 49 23.17 5.31 2.05
CA GLU A 49 22.30 6.29 2.73
C GLU A 49 22.75 7.73 2.45
N ASP A 50 23.03 8.07 1.18
CA ASP A 50 23.40 9.43 0.74
C ASP A 50 23.19 9.62 -0.77
N VAL A 51 22.18 10.41 -1.16
CA VAL A 51 21.87 10.68 -2.57
C VAL A 51 22.98 11.41 -3.33
N ARG A 52 23.85 12.14 -2.63
CA ARG A 52 24.93 12.92 -3.26
C ARG A 52 25.94 12.05 -3.97
N ILE A 53 26.10 10.79 -3.54
CA ILE A 53 27.00 9.85 -4.19
C ILE A 53 26.54 9.58 -5.63
N GLY A 54 25.23 9.43 -5.86
CA GLY A 54 24.66 9.28 -7.20
C GLY A 54 24.87 10.54 -8.05
N VAL A 55 24.62 11.72 -7.48
CA VAL A 55 24.83 13.00 -8.15
C VAL A 55 26.30 13.22 -8.51
N ASN A 56 27.23 12.92 -7.59
CA ASN A 56 28.66 13.05 -7.84
C ASN A 56 29.14 12.11 -8.95
N ARG A 57 28.65 10.87 -9.01
CA ARG A 57 28.96 9.94 -10.12
C ARG A 57 28.54 10.50 -11.48
N ILE A 58 27.39 11.18 -11.55
CA ILE A 58 26.93 11.86 -12.78
C ILE A 58 27.88 13.00 -13.14
N ILE A 59 28.23 13.85 -12.16
CA ILE A 59 29.14 14.97 -12.35
C ILE A 59 30.50 14.47 -12.84
N ASP A 60 31.12 13.51 -12.15
CA ASP A 60 32.39 12.90 -12.54
C ASP A 60 32.35 12.34 -13.97
N THR A 61 31.22 11.74 -14.35
CA THR A 61 31.01 11.20 -15.70
C THR A 61 30.98 12.32 -16.74
N PHE A 62 30.27 13.41 -16.48
CA PHE A 62 30.22 14.57 -17.38
C PHE A 62 31.56 15.29 -17.49
N GLU A 63 32.28 15.49 -16.38
CA GLU A 63 33.61 16.12 -16.39
C GLU A 63 34.59 15.30 -17.25
N LYS A 64 34.62 13.97 -17.04
CA LYS A 64 35.48 13.05 -17.80
C LYS A 64 35.13 13.00 -19.29
N ARG A 65 33.85 13.00 -19.66
CA ARG A 65 33.41 12.85 -21.06
C ARG A 65 33.48 14.15 -21.86
N ASN A 66 33.24 15.30 -21.21
CA ASN A 66 33.09 16.59 -21.90
C ASN A 66 34.26 17.55 -21.68
N GLY A 67 35.18 17.25 -20.75
CA GLY A 67 36.29 18.15 -20.42
C GLY A 67 35.84 19.46 -19.79
N VAL A 68 34.63 19.50 -19.22
CA VAL A 68 34.06 20.66 -18.54
C VAL A 68 34.30 20.50 -17.05
N ARG A 69 34.77 21.54 -16.36
CA ARG A 69 34.89 21.54 -14.90
C ARG A 69 33.57 22.02 -14.30
N ILE A 70 32.87 21.13 -13.61
CA ILE A 70 31.54 21.35 -13.04
C ILE A 70 31.66 21.72 -11.55
N LYS A 71 32.65 21.15 -10.84
CA LYS A 71 32.95 21.45 -9.43
C LYS A 71 34.38 21.94 -9.21
N ASP A 72 34.57 22.77 -8.20
CA ASP A 72 35.92 23.12 -7.71
C ASP A 72 36.47 22.06 -6.74
N GLU A 73 37.71 22.27 -6.26
CA GLU A 73 38.38 21.38 -5.30
C GLU A 73 37.69 21.34 -3.92
N ASP A 74 36.93 22.38 -3.58
CA ASP A 74 36.15 22.48 -2.34
C ASP A 74 34.72 21.91 -2.49
N GLY A 75 34.38 21.36 -3.67
CA GLY A 75 33.08 20.76 -3.97
C GLY A 75 31.96 21.74 -4.31
N ARG A 76 32.27 23.03 -4.50
CA ARG A 76 31.30 24.06 -4.90
C ARG A 76 30.99 23.94 -6.39
N MET A 77 29.76 24.24 -6.75
CA MET A 77 29.31 24.22 -8.14
C MET A 77 29.85 25.43 -8.91
N LEU A 78 30.57 25.18 -10.00
CA LEU A 78 31.06 26.22 -10.93
C LEU A 78 30.03 26.59 -12.00
N ILE A 79 29.07 25.70 -12.24
CA ILE A 79 27.96 25.89 -13.17
C ILE A 79 26.62 25.75 -12.45
N PRO A 80 25.53 26.38 -12.93
CA PRO A 80 24.22 26.22 -12.32
C PRO A 80 23.78 24.76 -12.27
N TYR A 81 23.41 24.31 -11.08
CA TYR A 81 22.88 22.97 -10.83
C TYR A 81 21.42 23.04 -10.42
N LEU A 82 20.56 22.40 -11.20
CA LEU A 82 19.14 22.24 -10.93
C LEU A 82 18.83 20.78 -10.65
N THR A 83 17.83 20.50 -9.83
CA THR A 83 17.44 19.10 -9.60
C THR A 83 15.98 18.93 -9.26
N THR A 84 15.40 17.88 -9.83
CA THR A 84 14.20 17.25 -9.31
C THR A 84 14.57 16.07 -8.43
N SER A 85 13.64 15.66 -7.56
CA SER A 85 13.83 14.43 -6.81
C SER A 85 12.53 13.75 -6.41
N SER A 86 12.57 12.42 -6.49
CA SER A 86 11.64 11.47 -5.87
C SER A 86 12.38 10.46 -4.99
N ALA A 87 13.71 10.56 -4.88
CA ALA A 87 14.53 9.72 -4.01
C ALA A 87 14.21 9.97 -2.54
N GLY A 88 13.99 8.88 -1.80
CA GLY A 88 13.44 8.90 -0.44
C GLY A 88 11.90 8.92 -0.39
N GLY A 89 11.22 9.10 -1.54
CA GLY A 89 9.79 9.37 -1.64
C GLY A 89 9.01 8.40 -2.53
N GLY A 90 8.57 7.29 -1.95
CA GLY A 90 7.17 6.92 -2.12
C GLY A 90 6.55 7.17 -0.76
N LEU A 91 5.80 8.27 -0.60
CA LEU A 91 5.28 8.71 0.71
C LEU A 91 4.64 7.53 1.44
N GLN A 92 5.25 7.04 2.51
CA GLN A 92 4.77 5.85 3.17
C GLN A 92 3.70 6.20 4.18
N ILE A 93 2.45 5.87 3.86
CA ILE A 93 1.30 6.19 4.67
C ILE A 93 0.86 4.95 5.43
N MET A 94 0.72 5.08 6.73
CA MET A 94 -0.02 4.13 7.54
C MET A 94 -1.47 4.60 7.65
N VAL A 95 -2.41 3.72 7.34
CA VAL A 95 -3.83 4.07 7.26
C VAL A 95 -4.58 3.51 8.47
N PHE A 96 -5.41 4.32 9.09
CA PHE A 96 -6.32 3.91 10.16
C PHE A 96 -7.76 4.16 9.72
N GLY A 97 -8.62 3.16 9.92
CA GLY A 97 -10.04 3.24 9.62
C GLY A 97 -10.87 2.53 10.68
N LEU A 98 -12.16 2.87 10.79
CA LEU A 98 -13.05 2.21 11.75
C LEU A 98 -13.32 0.75 11.33
N THR A 99 -13.64 0.55 10.06
CA THR A 99 -14.01 -0.73 9.46
C THR A 99 -13.26 -0.97 8.15
N LYS A 100 -12.92 -2.23 7.87
CA LYS A 100 -12.12 -2.60 6.70
C LYS A 100 -12.77 -2.23 5.36
N ASN A 101 -14.09 -2.40 5.24
CA ASN A 101 -14.80 -2.27 3.97
C ASN A 101 -15.44 -0.89 3.71
N ASP A 102 -15.32 0.07 4.62
CA ASP A 102 -15.88 1.41 4.45
C ASP A 102 -14.83 2.49 4.73
N THR A 103 -14.76 3.03 5.95
CA THR A 103 -13.82 4.12 6.27
C THR A 103 -12.34 3.75 6.09
N GLY A 104 -11.95 2.50 6.39
CA GLY A 104 -10.59 2.01 6.13
C GLY A 104 -10.28 1.94 4.64
N LYS A 105 -11.24 1.47 3.82
CA LYS A 105 -11.07 1.42 2.37
C LYS A 105 -11.03 2.81 1.74
N ASN A 106 -11.89 3.72 2.20
CA ASN A 106 -11.92 5.11 1.74
C ASN A 106 -10.64 5.87 2.10
N ALA A 107 -10.09 5.64 3.29
CA ALA A 107 -8.80 6.21 3.68
C ALA A 107 -7.65 5.64 2.85
N GLU A 108 -7.68 4.34 2.53
CA GLU A 108 -6.72 3.71 1.62
C GLU A 108 -6.76 4.35 0.23
N ILE A 109 -7.96 4.52 -0.34
CA ILE A 109 -8.20 5.20 -1.62
C ILE A 109 -7.69 6.64 -1.58
N THR A 110 -7.91 7.35 -0.47
CA THR A 110 -7.43 8.72 -0.27
C THR A 110 -5.90 8.77 -0.26
N ALA A 111 -5.25 7.87 0.50
CA ALA A 111 -3.80 7.75 0.56
C ALA A 111 -3.19 7.45 -0.82
N TYR A 112 -3.75 6.49 -1.56
CA TYR A 112 -3.33 6.19 -2.93
C TYR A 112 -3.54 7.38 -3.88
N GLY A 113 -4.71 8.02 -3.82
CA GLY A 113 -5.04 9.18 -4.64
C GLY A 113 -4.13 10.39 -4.37
N ALA A 114 -3.55 10.48 -3.18
CA ALA A 114 -2.57 11.51 -2.83
C ALA A 114 -1.12 11.18 -3.27
N GLY A 115 -0.88 9.98 -3.82
CA GLY A 115 0.46 9.52 -4.15
C GLY A 115 1.21 8.79 -3.04
N GLY A 116 0.49 8.39 -1.99
CA GLY A 116 1.06 7.61 -0.89
C GLY A 116 1.10 6.11 -1.16
N VAL A 117 2.16 5.46 -0.71
CA VAL A 117 2.29 4.01 -0.60
C VAL A 117 1.75 3.58 0.76
N VAL A 118 0.65 2.82 0.78
CA VAL A 118 0.08 2.32 2.02
C VAL A 118 0.92 1.14 2.53
N LEU A 119 1.56 1.31 3.70
CA LEU A 119 2.34 0.25 4.35
C LEU A 119 1.42 -0.80 4.97
N ARG A 120 0.44 -0.33 5.74
CA ARG A 120 -0.54 -1.16 6.44
C ARG A 120 -1.79 -0.33 6.71
N THR A 121 -2.94 -0.99 6.62
CA THR A 121 -4.22 -0.46 7.08
C THR A 121 -4.61 -1.16 8.38
N PHE A 122 -4.83 -0.38 9.43
CA PHE A 122 -5.32 -0.86 10.73
C PHE A 122 -6.79 -0.50 10.88
N THR A 123 -7.59 -1.50 11.23
CA THR A 123 -9.02 -1.30 11.54
C THR A 123 -9.41 -1.99 12.84
N ILE A 124 -10.61 -1.74 13.34
CA ILE A 124 -11.07 -2.39 14.57
C ILE A 124 -11.39 -3.87 14.32
N ASP A 125 -11.84 -4.19 13.11
CA ASP A 125 -12.27 -5.51 12.63
C ASP A 125 -11.16 -6.30 11.90
N ASP A 126 -9.88 -5.93 12.04
CA ASP A 126 -8.76 -6.61 11.38
C ASP A 126 -8.24 -7.87 12.09
N HIS A 127 -8.84 -8.23 13.23
CA HIS A 127 -8.47 -9.37 14.09
C HIS A 127 -7.01 -9.39 14.57
N VAL A 128 -6.26 -8.29 14.40
CA VAL A 128 -4.90 -8.16 14.93
C VAL A 128 -4.99 -7.67 16.38
N LYS A 129 -4.26 -8.31 17.30
CA LYS A 129 -4.22 -7.90 18.71
C LYS A 129 -3.60 -6.51 18.86
N ASP A 130 -4.04 -5.74 19.84
CA ASP A 130 -3.58 -4.34 19.99
C ASP A 130 -2.07 -4.26 20.28
N MET A 131 -1.50 -5.22 21.01
CA MET A 131 -0.04 -5.33 21.22
C MET A 131 0.74 -5.56 19.91
N ASP A 132 0.23 -6.44 19.04
CA ASP A 132 0.84 -6.68 17.73
C ASP A 132 0.71 -5.44 16.84
N LYS A 133 -0.43 -4.74 16.88
CA LYS A 133 -0.58 -3.44 16.19
C LYS A 133 0.51 -2.46 16.64
N ILE A 134 0.69 -2.29 17.95
CA ILE A 134 1.71 -1.39 18.52
C ILE A 134 3.11 -1.76 18.03
N ARG A 135 3.47 -3.05 18.09
CA ARG A 135 4.75 -3.56 17.58
C ARG A 135 4.93 -3.24 16.10
N ILE A 136 3.96 -3.62 15.27
CA ILE A 136 3.99 -3.40 13.82
C ILE A 136 4.13 -1.90 13.51
N ILE A 137 3.41 -1.03 14.23
CA ILE A 137 3.49 0.42 14.04
C ILE A 137 4.90 0.95 14.33
N GLN A 138 5.56 0.44 15.38
CA GLN A 138 6.93 0.82 15.75
C GLN A 138 7.98 0.31 14.76
N ASP A 139 7.76 -0.87 14.17
CA ASP A 139 8.69 -1.48 13.22
C ASP A 139 8.60 -0.85 11.83
N LEU A 140 7.39 -0.50 11.38
CA LEU A 140 7.14 0.00 10.02
C LEU A 140 7.65 1.43 9.77
N ASN A 141 7.87 2.23 10.82
CA ASN A 141 8.39 3.61 10.76
C ASN A 141 7.80 4.49 9.62
N PRO A 142 6.48 4.80 9.66
CA PRO A 142 5.81 5.50 8.55
C PRO A 142 6.30 6.95 8.39
N ASP A 143 6.25 7.46 7.15
CA ASP A 143 6.49 8.87 6.87
C ASP A 143 5.31 9.75 7.31
N MET A 144 4.10 9.19 7.25
CA MET A 144 2.84 9.86 7.57
C MET A 144 1.79 8.86 8.03
N ILE A 145 0.84 9.32 8.84
CA ILE A 145 -0.33 8.56 9.25
C ILE A 145 -1.58 9.26 8.73
N LEU A 146 -2.48 8.52 8.08
CA LEU A 146 -3.81 9.00 7.68
C LEU A 146 -4.86 8.26 8.49
N MET A 147 -5.63 8.99 9.29
CA MET A 147 -6.66 8.42 10.15
C MET A 147 -8.04 8.94 9.78
N ALA A 148 -8.89 8.03 9.31
CA ALA A 148 -10.30 8.27 9.05
C ALA A 148 -11.18 7.42 9.98
N GLY A 149 -12.46 7.76 10.09
CA GLY A 149 -13.41 6.94 10.84
C GLY A 149 -14.61 7.71 11.33
N GLY A 150 -15.75 7.03 11.37
CA GLY A 150 -17.04 7.54 11.82
C GLY A 150 -17.69 8.56 10.88
N TYR A 151 -19.02 8.59 10.91
CA TYR A 151 -19.79 9.70 10.36
C TYR A 151 -19.71 10.88 11.33
N ASP A 152 -19.92 12.09 10.83
CA ASP A 152 -19.93 13.27 11.68
C ASP A 152 -21.04 13.15 12.74
N GLY A 153 -20.65 13.17 14.02
CA GLY A 153 -21.53 12.98 15.17
C GLY A 153 -21.67 11.54 15.70
N TYR A 154 -21.10 10.53 15.04
CA TYR A 154 -21.28 9.11 15.41
C TYR A 154 -19.96 8.34 15.57
N ASN A 155 -20.02 7.13 16.14
CA ASN A 155 -18.90 6.19 16.23
C ASN A 155 -17.64 6.72 16.97
N THR A 156 -17.84 7.50 18.04
CA THR A 156 -16.77 8.08 18.86
C THR A 156 -15.90 7.04 19.56
N TYR A 157 -16.51 5.96 20.06
CA TYR A 157 -15.81 4.90 20.82
C TYR A 157 -14.72 4.21 20.00
N GLY A 158 -15.04 3.79 18.77
CA GLY A 158 -14.07 3.09 17.95
C GLY A 158 -12.91 3.99 17.51
N ILE A 159 -13.19 5.27 17.21
CA ILE A 159 -12.16 6.27 16.91
C ILE A 159 -11.23 6.44 18.13
N MET A 160 -11.79 6.49 19.34
CA MET A 160 -11.00 6.59 20.57
C MET A 160 -10.04 5.41 20.75
N ARG A 161 -10.49 4.18 20.44
CA ARG A 161 -9.62 2.99 20.48
C ARG A 161 -8.42 3.13 19.52
N LEU A 162 -8.64 3.60 18.30
CA LEU A 162 -7.56 3.81 17.33
C LEU A 162 -6.58 4.93 17.77
N ILE A 163 -7.09 6.03 18.34
CA ILE A 163 -6.27 7.09 18.95
C ILE A 163 -5.36 6.50 20.04
N GLN A 164 -5.88 5.56 20.82
CA GLN A 164 -5.16 4.94 21.92
C GLN A 164 -4.01 4.06 21.46
N VAL A 165 -4.23 3.24 20.44
CA VAL A 165 -3.17 2.43 19.79
C VAL A 165 -2.05 3.34 19.29
N LEU A 166 -2.38 4.45 18.62
CA LEU A 166 -1.40 5.43 18.13
C LEU A 166 -0.65 6.16 19.25
N PHE A 167 -1.34 6.54 20.32
CA PHE A 167 -0.73 7.22 21.46
C PHE A 167 0.30 6.34 22.18
N ILE A 168 -0.01 5.05 22.31
CA ILE A 168 0.87 4.08 22.99
C ILE A 168 2.04 3.70 22.09
N SER A 169 1.81 3.50 20.79
CA SER A 169 2.85 3.05 19.87
C SER A 169 3.98 4.05 19.68
N ARG A 170 3.72 5.37 19.80
CA ARG A 170 4.72 6.44 19.60
C ARG A 170 5.55 6.21 18.32
N PRO A 171 4.88 6.19 17.15
CA PRO A 171 5.56 5.88 15.89
C PRO A 171 6.68 6.88 15.62
N LEU A 172 7.77 6.36 15.06
CA LEU A 172 8.94 7.15 14.68
C LEU A 172 9.00 7.27 13.15
N PRO A 173 9.51 8.39 12.62
CA PRO A 173 9.67 8.56 11.19
C PRO A 173 10.87 7.76 10.68
N ARG A 174 10.82 7.42 9.39
CA ARG A 174 11.79 6.58 8.69
C ARG A 174 13.27 6.97 8.83
N PHE A 175 13.61 8.25 8.64
CA PHE A 175 15.00 8.69 8.54
C PHE A 175 15.50 9.48 9.77
N VAL A 176 14.65 10.34 10.37
CA VAL A 176 15.08 11.28 11.42
C VAL A 176 14.34 11.01 12.74
N LYS A 177 14.94 10.19 13.60
CA LYS A 177 14.33 9.69 14.85
C LYS A 177 13.89 10.76 15.87
N ASN A 178 14.29 12.02 15.70
CA ASN A 178 13.96 13.13 16.61
C ASN A 178 12.77 14.00 16.13
N LEU A 179 12.13 13.67 15.00
CA LEU A 179 10.96 14.41 14.50
C LEU A 179 9.66 13.65 14.79
N LYS A 180 8.56 14.40 14.97
CA LYS A 180 7.22 13.82 15.08
C LYS A 180 6.74 13.35 13.70
N VAL A 181 6.04 12.23 13.67
CA VAL A 181 5.36 11.75 12.46
C VAL A 181 4.10 12.61 12.24
N PRO A 182 3.88 13.17 11.03
CA PRO A 182 2.65 13.84 10.68
C PRO A 182 1.44 12.90 10.71
N LEU A 183 0.37 13.30 11.38
CA LEU A 183 -0.93 12.65 11.40
C LEU A 183 -1.96 13.55 10.71
N ILE A 184 -2.58 13.08 9.65
CA ILE A 184 -3.74 13.72 9.04
C ILE A 184 -4.99 13.02 9.57
N TYR A 185 -5.78 13.75 10.35
CA TYR A 185 -7.08 13.30 10.81
C TYR A 185 -8.18 13.82 9.89
N CYS A 186 -8.89 12.89 9.25
CA CYS A 186 -9.94 13.15 8.27
C CYS A 186 -11.21 12.34 8.57
N GLY A 187 -11.52 12.15 9.86
CA GLY A 187 -12.71 11.46 10.36
C GLY A 187 -13.70 12.39 11.05
N ASN A 188 -14.58 11.80 11.88
CA ASN A 188 -15.66 12.50 12.59
C ASN A 188 -15.21 13.83 13.25
N LYS A 189 -15.85 14.93 12.83
CA LYS A 189 -15.60 16.29 13.33
C LYS A 189 -15.70 16.43 14.86
N SER A 190 -16.55 15.64 15.54
CA SER A 190 -16.71 15.73 17.00
C SER A 190 -15.47 15.26 17.78
N MET A 191 -14.60 14.46 17.15
CA MET A 191 -13.40 13.88 17.78
C MET A 191 -12.13 14.72 17.57
N VAL A 192 -12.20 15.79 16.76
CA VAL A 192 -11.05 16.64 16.43
C VAL A 192 -10.34 17.19 17.67
N ARG A 193 -11.10 17.60 18.70
CA ARG A 193 -10.53 18.14 19.94
C ARG A 193 -9.75 17.08 20.72
N HIS A 194 -10.27 15.84 20.77
CA HIS A 194 -9.62 14.71 21.42
C HIS A 194 -8.34 14.30 20.71
N VAL A 195 -8.37 14.20 19.38
CA VAL A 195 -7.20 13.87 18.55
C VAL A 195 -6.09 14.90 18.79
N LYS A 196 -6.40 16.20 18.69
CA LYS A 196 -5.41 17.26 18.94
C LYS A 196 -4.85 17.22 20.36
N THR A 197 -5.68 16.99 21.37
CA THR A 197 -5.22 17.02 22.76
C THR A 197 -4.36 15.81 23.10
N LEU A 198 -4.74 14.60 22.64
CA LEU A 198 -4.04 13.37 22.99
C LEU A 198 -2.81 13.13 22.12
N LEU A 199 -2.91 13.36 20.81
CA LEU A 199 -1.87 12.96 19.86
C LEU A 199 -0.85 14.05 19.57
N ASN A 200 -1.14 15.34 19.77
CA ASN A 200 -0.20 16.41 19.41
C ASN A 200 1.08 16.41 20.26
N HIS A 201 1.10 15.69 21.37
CA HIS A 201 2.31 15.47 22.17
C HIS A 201 3.28 14.45 21.53
N VAL A 202 2.76 13.49 20.76
CA VAL A 202 3.51 12.38 20.15
C VAL A 202 3.63 12.50 18.63
N LEU A 203 2.66 13.12 17.97
CA LEU A 203 2.52 13.28 16.52
C LEU A 203 2.31 14.76 16.18
N ASP A 204 2.54 15.10 14.92
CA ASP A 204 2.25 16.43 14.38
C ASP A 204 0.87 16.40 13.71
N VAL A 205 -0.15 16.96 14.35
CA VAL A 205 -1.56 16.69 14.02
C VAL A 205 -2.15 17.76 13.09
N TYR A 206 -2.53 17.32 11.90
CA TYR A 206 -3.26 18.07 10.87
C TYR A 206 -4.70 17.57 10.78
N VAL A 207 -5.64 18.47 10.51
CA VAL A 207 -7.07 18.14 10.48
C VAL A 207 -7.69 18.64 9.19
N THR A 208 -8.39 17.74 8.51
CA THR A 208 -9.14 18.05 7.28
C THR A 208 -10.62 17.69 7.45
N PRO A 209 -11.51 18.16 6.57
CA PRO A 209 -12.87 17.65 6.47
C PRO A 209 -12.93 16.11 6.42
N ASN A 210 -14.01 15.55 6.96
CA ASN A 210 -14.24 14.11 7.00
C ASN A 210 -14.34 13.53 5.58
N ILE A 211 -13.58 12.47 5.27
CA ILE A 211 -13.66 11.80 3.95
C ILE A 211 -14.98 11.07 3.73
N ARG A 212 -15.69 10.74 4.81
CA ARG A 212 -16.99 10.08 4.83
C ARG A 212 -17.91 10.77 5.85
N PRO A 213 -18.42 11.98 5.54
CA PRO A 213 -19.23 12.75 6.49
C PRO A 213 -20.51 12.02 6.90
N ASP A 214 -21.14 11.33 5.96
CA ASP A 214 -22.40 10.59 6.12
C ASP A 214 -22.40 9.31 5.26
N ASN A 215 -23.53 8.59 5.20
CA ASN A 215 -23.67 7.34 4.48
C ASN A 215 -23.81 7.47 2.95
N GLU A 216 -23.93 8.66 2.38
CA GLU A 216 -24.10 8.86 0.93
C GLU A 216 -22.91 9.59 0.30
N ASN A 217 -22.28 10.51 1.03
CA ASN A 217 -21.28 11.43 0.51
C ASN A 217 -19.83 10.98 0.80
N LEU A 218 -18.93 11.32 -0.13
CA LEU A 218 -17.49 11.07 -0.07
C LEU A 218 -16.75 12.38 -0.38
N ASN A 219 -15.69 12.68 0.38
CA ASN A 219 -14.95 13.95 0.27
C ASN A 219 -13.42 13.75 0.38
N TYR A 220 -12.81 13.22 -0.68
CA TYR A 220 -11.40 12.83 -0.65
C TYR A 220 -10.42 14.01 -0.82
N GLU A 221 -10.80 15.06 -1.55
CA GLU A 221 -9.87 16.10 -2.02
C GLU A 221 -9.15 16.87 -0.90
N PRO A 222 -9.81 17.31 0.18
CA PRO A 222 -9.13 18.05 1.24
C PRO A 222 -8.01 17.25 1.90
N ALA A 223 -8.25 15.95 2.14
CA ALA A 223 -7.24 15.06 2.72
C ALA A 223 -6.08 14.81 1.73
N LYS A 224 -6.36 14.62 0.43
CA LYS A 224 -5.32 14.43 -0.59
C LYS A 224 -4.41 15.65 -0.72
N GLN A 225 -4.97 16.85 -0.73
CA GLN A 225 -4.21 18.10 -0.84
C GLN A 225 -3.29 18.28 0.38
N GLU A 226 -3.78 17.96 1.57
CA GLU A 226 -3.00 18.07 2.80
C GLU A 226 -1.85 17.06 2.84
N VAL A 227 -2.09 15.82 2.38
CA VAL A 227 -1.03 14.82 2.18
C VAL A 227 0.06 15.38 1.26
N HIS A 228 -0.32 15.97 0.12
CA HIS A 228 0.64 16.53 -0.84
C HIS A 228 1.41 17.73 -0.29
N ARG A 229 0.75 18.59 0.50
CA ARG A 229 1.37 19.75 1.16
C ARG A 229 2.42 19.31 2.18
N ILE A 230 2.08 18.41 3.10
CA ILE A 230 3.00 17.92 4.14
C ILE A 230 4.15 17.12 3.52
N PHE A 231 3.90 16.37 2.45
CA PHE A 231 4.96 15.67 1.73
C PHE A 231 6.04 16.65 1.24
N LYS A 232 5.63 17.76 0.62
CA LYS A 232 6.52 18.83 0.14
C LYS A 232 7.24 19.55 1.27
N GLU A 233 6.52 19.94 2.32
CA GLU A 233 7.08 20.76 3.40
C GLU A 233 7.97 20.00 4.39
N SER A 234 7.79 18.68 4.54
CA SER A 234 8.36 17.99 5.71
C SER A 234 8.97 16.63 5.43
N VAL A 235 8.53 15.88 4.41
CA VAL A 235 8.96 14.48 4.21
C VAL A 235 10.15 14.40 3.25
N MET A 236 10.13 15.15 2.16
CA MET A 236 11.21 15.12 1.17
C MET A 236 12.58 15.54 1.74
N GLU A 237 12.60 16.54 2.62
CA GLU A 237 13.85 17.04 3.23
C GLU A 237 14.52 16.04 4.19
N ARG A 238 13.82 14.96 4.57
CA ARG A 238 14.34 13.94 5.50
C ARG A 238 15.21 12.89 4.82
N ALA A 239 15.25 12.85 3.50
CA ALA A 239 16.01 11.85 2.77
C ALA A 239 17.53 12.06 2.96
N PRO A 240 18.32 10.99 3.15
CA PRO A 240 19.74 11.13 3.46
C PRO A 240 20.52 11.87 2.36
N GLY A 241 21.32 12.87 2.76
CA GLY A 241 22.12 13.71 1.85
C GLY A 241 21.40 14.95 1.28
N TYR A 242 20.08 15.11 1.50
CA TYR A 242 19.31 16.23 0.92
C TYR A 242 19.70 17.61 1.46
N THR A 243 19.90 17.75 2.77
CA THR A 243 20.23 19.06 3.38
C THR A 243 21.47 19.66 2.74
N ASP A 244 22.49 18.83 2.55
CA ASP A 244 23.75 19.24 1.92
C ASP A 244 23.55 19.48 0.42
N LEU A 245 22.75 18.65 -0.26
CA LEU A 245 22.43 18.84 -1.68
C LEU A 245 21.72 20.17 -1.95
N LYS A 246 20.80 20.59 -1.07
CA LYS A 246 20.06 21.86 -1.15
C LYS A 246 20.99 23.07 -1.14
N SER A 247 22.17 22.96 -0.52
CA SER A 247 23.18 24.03 -0.54
C SER A 247 23.93 24.16 -1.88
N LEU A 248 23.90 23.11 -2.71
CA LEU A 248 24.60 23.06 -4.00
C LEU A 248 23.69 23.49 -5.17
N THR A 249 22.37 23.45 -5.00
CA THR A 249 21.42 23.74 -6.08
C THR A 249 21.20 25.24 -6.24
N ALA A 250 21.08 25.70 -7.48
CA ALA A 250 20.82 27.10 -7.80
C ALA A 250 19.37 27.53 -7.51
N THR A 251 18.46 26.56 -7.34
CA THR A 251 17.04 26.74 -7.02
C THR A 251 16.63 25.76 -5.92
N GLU A 252 15.39 25.87 -5.43
CA GLU A 252 14.77 24.82 -4.63
C GLU A 252 14.69 23.50 -5.40
N ILE A 253 14.81 22.39 -4.67
CA ILE A 253 14.66 21.04 -5.21
C ILE A 253 13.17 20.79 -5.46
N LEU A 254 12.80 20.55 -6.72
CA LEU A 254 11.41 20.30 -7.09
C LEU A 254 11.06 18.81 -6.93
N PRO A 255 9.87 18.45 -6.42
CA PRO A 255 9.40 17.07 -6.52
C PRO A 255 9.32 16.62 -7.99
N THR A 256 9.84 15.43 -8.32
CA THR A 256 9.77 14.89 -9.69
C THR A 256 8.36 15.00 -10.29
N PRO A 257 7.27 14.63 -9.57
CA PRO A 257 5.92 14.73 -10.11
C PRO A 257 5.49 16.16 -10.45
N THR A 258 5.91 17.14 -9.64
CA THR A 258 5.61 18.55 -9.88
C THR A 258 6.33 19.07 -11.12
N GLY A 259 7.56 18.58 -11.39
CA GLY A 259 8.24 18.87 -12.65
C GLY A 259 7.44 18.37 -13.86
N VAL A 260 7.02 17.11 -13.82
CA VAL A 260 6.22 16.52 -14.92
C VAL A 260 4.89 17.26 -15.13
N GLU A 261 4.21 17.63 -14.04
CA GLU A 261 2.99 18.44 -14.08
C GLU A 261 3.21 19.80 -14.75
N ASN A 262 4.27 20.52 -14.36
CA ASN A 262 4.56 21.84 -14.91
C ASN A 262 4.75 21.81 -16.44
N ILE A 263 5.58 20.89 -16.94
CA ILE A 263 5.88 20.83 -18.38
C ILE A 263 4.69 20.32 -19.19
N LEU A 264 3.93 19.35 -18.66
CA LEU A 264 2.74 18.83 -19.35
C LEU A 264 1.63 19.88 -19.44
N ALA A 265 1.43 20.67 -18.38
CA ALA A 265 0.48 21.78 -18.41
C ALA A 265 0.84 22.81 -19.48
N LEU A 266 2.13 23.14 -19.64
CA LEU A 266 2.61 24.05 -20.68
C LEU A 266 2.39 23.48 -22.10
N TYR A 267 2.72 22.20 -22.30
CA TYR A 267 2.51 21.51 -23.58
C TYR A 267 1.02 21.49 -23.96
N ALA A 268 0.15 21.07 -23.05
CA ALA A 268 -1.27 20.91 -23.33
C ALA A 268 -2.01 22.24 -23.52
N GLN A 269 -1.59 23.31 -22.82
CA GLN A 269 -2.10 24.66 -23.07
C GLN A 269 -1.74 25.17 -24.47
N LYS A 270 -0.56 24.82 -24.98
CA LYS A 270 -0.13 25.21 -26.33
C LYS A 270 -0.82 24.39 -27.42
N SER A 271 -0.92 23.07 -27.26
CA SER A 271 -1.46 22.19 -28.31
C SER A 271 -2.98 22.20 -28.41
N SER A 272 -3.70 22.58 -27.33
CA SER A 272 -5.16 22.46 -27.22
C SER A 272 -5.69 21.01 -27.37
N GLU A 273 -4.81 20.02 -27.27
CA GLU A 273 -5.16 18.60 -27.36
C GLU A 273 -5.59 18.05 -25.99
N ASN A 274 -6.49 17.07 -25.98
CA ASN A 274 -6.72 16.27 -24.79
C ASN A 274 -5.64 15.18 -24.74
N ALA A 275 -4.77 15.25 -23.75
CA ALA A 275 -3.61 14.36 -23.65
C ALA A 275 -3.50 13.77 -22.25
N PHE A 276 -2.89 12.61 -22.15
CA PHE A 276 -2.36 12.15 -20.87
C PHE A 276 -0.96 11.57 -21.04
N LEU A 277 -0.19 11.68 -19.97
CA LEU A 277 1.15 11.13 -19.84
C LEU A 277 1.12 10.04 -18.77
N VAL A 278 1.75 8.91 -19.08
CA VAL A 278 2.06 7.87 -18.10
C VAL A 278 3.55 7.84 -17.82
N ASP A 279 3.94 7.75 -16.56
CA ASP A 279 5.33 7.57 -16.14
C ASP A 279 5.45 6.35 -15.23
N MET A 280 5.99 5.25 -15.75
CA MET A 280 6.18 4.02 -14.96
C MET A 280 7.60 3.95 -14.39
N GLY A 281 7.66 4.00 -13.06
CA GLY A 281 8.89 3.86 -12.30
C GLY A 281 9.11 2.46 -11.72
N GLY A 282 10.11 2.37 -10.82
CA GLY A 282 10.43 1.12 -10.13
C GLY A 282 9.41 0.72 -9.06
N ALA A 283 8.62 1.67 -8.53
CA ALA A 283 7.69 1.42 -7.43
C ALA A 283 6.26 1.97 -7.64
N THR A 284 6.13 2.99 -8.50
CA THR A 284 4.88 3.69 -8.75
C THR A 284 4.72 3.93 -10.24
N THR A 285 3.46 4.01 -10.67
CA THR A 285 3.07 4.50 -11.99
C THR A 285 2.25 5.75 -11.80
N ASP A 286 2.71 6.85 -12.37
CA ASP A 286 2.03 8.14 -12.33
C ASP A 286 1.27 8.37 -13.64
N ILE A 287 0.03 8.87 -13.53
CA ILE A 287 -0.76 9.31 -14.68
C ILE A 287 -1.14 10.77 -14.49
N TYR A 288 -0.80 11.58 -15.49
CA TYR A 288 -1.11 13.00 -15.58
C TYR A 288 -2.00 13.19 -16.80
N SER A 289 -3.20 13.76 -16.62
CA SER A 289 -4.12 14.02 -17.72
C SER A 289 -4.49 15.48 -17.81
N TRP A 290 -4.62 15.96 -19.04
CA TRP A 290 -5.18 17.26 -19.40
C TRP A 290 -6.34 17.02 -20.35
N ILE A 291 -7.56 17.14 -19.83
CA ILE A 291 -8.78 16.81 -20.59
C ILE A 291 -9.77 17.96 -20.46
N LYS A 292 -10.18 18.54 -21.59
CA LYS A 292 -11.11 19.69 -21.64
C LYS A 292 -10.69 20.86 -20.73
N GLY A 293 -9.39 21.14 -20.67
CA GLY A 293 -8.82 22.22 -19.87
C GLY A 293 -8.75 21.94 -18.36
N ASP A 294 -8.94 20.69 -17.94
CA ASP A 294 -8.82 20.25 -16.55
C ASP A 294 -7.59 19.34 -16.39
N PHE A 295 -6.66 19.72 -15.50
CA PHE A 295 -5.50 18.91 -15.17
C PHE A 295 -5.81 17.98 -13.99
N ARG A 296 -5.47 16.69 -14.12
CA ARG A 296 -5.59 15.70 -13.04
C ARG A 296 -4.34 14.85 -12.96
N ARG A 297 -3.97 14.50 -11.73
CA ARG A 297 -2.91 13.53 -11.46
C ARG A 297 -3.48 12.38 -10.62
N SER A 298 -3.01 11.17 -10.90
CA SER A 298 -3.15 10.04 -9.96
C SER A 298 -1.86 9.26 -9.90
N VAL A 299 -1.66 8.57 -8.79
CA VAL A 299 -0.55 7.65 -8.60
C VAL A 299 -1.10 6.29 -8.29
N SER A 300 -0.65 5.30 -9.04
CA SER A 300 -0.86 3.90 -8.74
C SER A 300 0.29 3.42 -7.89
N ALA A 301 0.13 3.57 -6.58
CA ALA A 301 1.10 3.07 -5.62
C ALA A 301 1.23 1.55 -5.71
N ASN A 302 2.44 1.04 -5.52
CA ASN A 302 2.75 -0.38 -5.62
C ASN A 302 2.45 -0.99 -7.00
N VAL A 303 2.47 -0.17 -8.05
CA VAL A 303 2.47 -0.62 -9.45
C VAL A 303 3.76 -0.07 -10.05
N GLY A 304 4.75 -0.93 -10.25
CA GLY A 304 6.08 -0.52 -10.73
C GLY A 304 6.95 -1.74 -11.02
N LEU A 305 8.02 -1.58 -11.80
CA LEU A 305 8.76 -2.72 -12.36
C LEU A 305 9.98 -3.18 -11.53
N SER A 306 10.16 -2.64 -10.33
CA SER A 306 11.24 -3.06 -9.42
C SER A 306 10.66 -3.48 -8.08
N PHE A 307 10.56 -2.56 -7.11
CA PHE A 307 10.08 -2.83 -5.76
C PHE A 307 8.64 -3.36 -5.67
N SER A 308 7.85 -3.19 -6.72
CA SER A 308 6.41 -3.49 -6.70
C SER A 308 5.98 -4.45 -7.80
N LEU A 309 6.93 -5.09 -8.46
CA LEU A 309 6.65 -5.96 -9.61
C LEU A 309 5.80 -7.17 -9.21
N ALA A 310 6.14 -7.84 -8.10
CA ALA A 310 5.33 -8.92 -7.54
C ALA A 310 3.94 -8.45 -7.07
N ASN A 311 3.76 -7.17 -6.75
CA ASN A 311 2.44 -6.65 -6.41
C ASN A 311 1.52 -6.53 -7.63
N ILE A 312 2.07 -6.35 -8.84
CA ILE A 312 1.28 -6.42 -10.07
C ILE A 312 0.62 -7.81 -10.20
N LEU A 313 1.38 -8.88 -9.94
CA LEU A 313 0.82 -10.24 -9.85
C LEU A 313 -0.28 -10.35 -8.78
N ALA A 314 -0.02 -9.82 -7.58
CA ALA A 314 -0.99 -9.86 -6.47
C ALA A 314 -2.31 -9.13 -6.81
N LEU A 315 -2.24 -8.04 -7.56
CA LEU A 315 -3.42 -7.29 -8.01
C LEU A 315 -4.22 -8.05 -9.07
N ILE A 316 -3.55 -8.75 -9.99
CA ILE A 316 -4.20 -9.59 -11.01
C ILE A 316 -4.84 -10.83 -10.37
N ILE A 317 -4.17 -11.46 -9.39
CA ILE A 317 -4.63 -12.74 -8.81
C ILE A 317 -5.83 -12.57 -7.87
N LYS A 318 -6.06 -11.38 -7.29
CA LYS A 318 -7.36 -11.07 -6.64
C LYS A 318 -8.55 -11.20 -7.60
N THR A 319 -8.30 -11.23 -8.91
CA THR A 319 -9.29 -11.50 -9.97
C THR A 319 -9.18 -12.91 -10.58
N ASN A 320 -8.35 -13.78 -9.99
CA ASN A 320 -8.17 -15.21 -10.28
C ASN A 320 -7.69 -15.53 -11.71
N ASN A 321 -6.79 -14.71 -12.29
CA ASN A 321 -6.51 -14.80 -13.71
C ASN A 321 -5.04 -14.53 -14.10
N ILE A 322 -4.08 -15.37 -13.66
CA ILE A 322 -2.70 -15.32 -14.20
C ILE A 322 -2.67 -15.54 -15.72
N ASN A 323 -3.70 -16.18 -16.28
CA ASN A 323 -3.87 -16.31 -17.73
C ASN A 323 -3.97 -14.93 -18.41
N MET A 324 -4.33 -13.85 -17.71
CA MET A 324 -4.23 -12.48 -18.25
C MET A 324 -2.80 -12.05 -18.53
N LEU A 325 -1.82 -12.54 -17.77
CA LEU A 325 -0.42 -12.26 -18.01
C LEU A 325 0.14 -13.25 -19.04
N LEU A 326 -0.10 -14.54 -18.86
CA LEU A 326 0.43 -15.59 -19.74
C LEU A 326 -0.08 -15.45 -21.20
N LYS A 327 -1.29 -14.94 -21.44
CA LYS A 327 -1.80 -14.69 -22.81
C LYS A 327 -1.00 -13.64 -23.59
N HIS A 328 -0.24 -12.79 -22.89
CA HIS A 328 0.63 -11.79 -23.51
C HIS A 328 2.07 -12.31 -23.59
N LEU A 329 2.30 -13.61 -23.35
CA LEU A 329 3.61 -14.22 -23.45
C LEU A 329 3.56 -15.40 -24.42
N PRO A 330 4.70 -15.71 -25.07
CA PRO A 330 4.85 -16.95 -25.81
C PRO A 330 4.67 -18.19 -24.92
N ASP A 331 4.28 -19.33 -25.51
CA ASP A 331 4.06 -20.60 -24.81
C ASP A 331 5.32 -21.13 -24.07
N SER A 332 6.52 -20.65 -24.41
CA SER A 332 7.77 -20.98 -23.71
C SER A 332 7.82 -20.42 -22.27
N TYR A 333 6.96 -19.46 -21.91
CA TYR A 333 6.90 -18.83 -20.60
C TYR A 333 5.94 -19.59 -19.69
N ASN A 334 6.45 -20.61 -18.98
CA ASN A 334 5.63 -21.31 -18.00
C ASN A 334 5.39 -20.44 -16.74
N GLU A 335 4.28 -20.73 -16.04
CA GLU A 335 3.85 -19.98 -14.86
C GLU A 335 4.91 -19.93 -13.75
N SER A 336 5.61 -21.04 -13.49
CA SER A 336 6.61 -21.15 -12.42
C SER A 336 7.78 -20.20 -12.68
N ASN A 337 8.36 -20.25 -13.88
CA ASN A 337 9.48 -19.39 -14.26
C ASN A 337 9.11 -17.90 -14.22
N VAL A 338 7.93 -17.54 -14.73
CA VAL A 338 7.42 -16.18 -14.69
C VAL A 338 7.29 -15.69 -13.25
N ARG A 339 6.64 -16.48 -12.38
CA ARG A 339 6.48 -16.12 -10.97
C ARG A 339 7.82 -15.98 -10.27
N ASN A 340 8.73 -16.94 -10.46
CA ASN A 340 10.06 -16.91 -9.83
C ASN A 340 10.84 -15.65 -10.24
N TYR A 341 10.85 -15.31 -11.53
CA TYR A 341 11.51 -14.09 -12.02
C TYR A 341 10.92 -12.83 -11.37
N LEU A 342 9.60 -12.65 -11.43
CA LEU A 342 8.94 -11.43 -10.95
C LEU A 342 9.17 -11.20 -9.45
N ASN A 343 9.16 -12.28 -8.66
CA ASN A 343 9.44 -12.21 -7.24
C ASN A 343 10.93 -12.01 -6.94
N ASN A 344 11.84 -12.68 -7.64
CA ASN A 344 13.29 -12.46 -7.48
C ASN A 344 13.73 -11.06 -7.92
N LYS A 345 13.11 -10.51 -8.97
CA LYS A 345 13.30 -9.13 -9.43
C LYS A 345 12.83 -8.12 -8.38
N THR A 346 11.74 -8.44 -7.67
CA THR A 346 11.25 -7.62 -6.55
C THR A 346 12.25 -7.62 -5.40
N ILE A 347 12.85 -8.77 -5.08
CA ILE A 347 13.89 -8.92 -4.04
C ILE A 347 15.22 -8.23 -4.43
N ASN A 348 15.50 -8.12 -5.75
CA ASN A 348 16.69 -7.52 -6.34
C ASN A 348 16.33 -6.28 -7.19
N PRO A 349 15.83 -5.19 -6.58
CA PRO A 349 15.24 -4.07 -7.32
C PRO A 349 16.22 -3.32 -8.22
N ALA A 350 17.53 -3.40 -7.93
CA ALA A 350 18.60 -2.75 -8.70
C ALA A 350 18.98 -3.48 -9.99
N TYR A 351 18.59 -4.75 -10.16
CA TYR A 351 18.83 -5.50 -11.39
C TYR A 351 18.12 -4.83 -12.57
N LEU A 352 18.65 -4.91 -13.79
CA LEU A 352 17.94 -4.50 -15.00
C LEU A 352 17.91 -5.71 -15.94
N PRO A 353 16.82 -5.91 -16.73
CA PRO A 353 16.74 -7.03 -17.64
C PRO A 353 17.89 -6.99 -18.65
N VAL A 354 18.62 -8.09 -18.76
CA VAL A 354 19.80 -8.19 -19.65
C VAL A 354 19.50 -9.06 -20.89
N SER A 355 18.50 -9.93 -20.82
CA SER A 355 18.04 -10.71 -21.96
C SER A 355 16.77 -10.10 -22.58
N ASP A 356 16.56 -10.40 -23.87
CA ASP A 356 15.34 -9.98 -24.56
C ASP A 356 14.08 -10.65 -23.96
N SER A 357 14.21 -11.87 -23.43
CA SER A 357 13.10 -12.61 -22.79
C SER A 357 12.66 -11.98 -21.46
N GLU A 358 13.62 -11.55 -20.63
CA GLU A 358 13.35 -10.79 -19.40
C GLU A 358 12.67 -9.46 -19.72
N ARG A 359 13.17 -8.74 -20.73
CA ARG A 359 12.59 -7.47 -21.16
C ARG A 359 11.14 -7.63 -21.61
N LEU A 360 10.82 -8.63 -22.42
CA LEU A 360 9.44 -8.90 -22.85
C LEU A 360 8.53 -9.15 -21.65
N LEU A 361 8.97 -9.96 -20.67
CA LEU A 361 8.18 -10.22 -19.47
C LEU A 361 7.92 -8.93 -18.66
N GLU A 362 8.92 -8.06 -18.51
CA GLU A 362 8.75 -6.76 -17.85
C GLU A 362 7.83 -5.82 -18.65
N GLN A 363 7.89 -5.82 -19.98
CA GLN A 363 6.99 -5.05 -20.85
C GLN A 363 5.54 -5.53 -20.74
N VAL A 364 5.31 -6.83 -20.64
CA VAL A 364 3.98 -7.40 -20.37
C VAL A 364 3.47 -7.00 -18.98
N CYS A 365 4.34 -7.00 -17.98
CA CYS A 365 3.97 -6.48 -16.66
C CYS A 365 3.66 -4.97 -16.71
N ALA A 366 4.37 -4.21 -17.54
CA ALA A 366 4.11 -2.79 -17.77
C ALA A 366 2.72 -2.57 -18.40
N ILE A 367 2.34 -3.36 -19.40
CA ILE A 367 0.99 -3.34 -20.02
C ILE A 367 -0.09 -3.48 -18.96
N ILE A 368 0.04 -4.48 -18.08
CA ILE A 368 -0.97 -4.72 -17.04
C ILE A 368 -0.94 -3.60 -15.99
N GLY A 369 0.26 -3.10 -15.66
CA GLY A 369 0.44 -1.92 -14.82
C GLY A 369 -0.26 -0.68 -15.38
N PHE A 370 -0.15 -0.43 -16.69
CA PHE A 370 -0.84 0.67 -17.38
C PHE A 370 -2.35 0.50 -17.33
N GLU A 371 -2.87 -0.70 -17.59
CA GLU A 371 -4.31 -0.98 -17.52
C GLU A 371 -4.87 -0.71 -16.11
N ILE A 372 -4.18 -1.21 -15.08
CA ILE A 372 -4.55 -0.97 -13.67
C ILE A 372 -4.52 0.53 -13.37
N SER A 373 -3.45 1.21 -13.77
CA SER A 373 -3.22 2.60 -13.43
C SER A 373 -4.22 3.53 -14.12
N TRP A 374 -4.50 3.28 -15.40
CA TRP A 374 -5.49 4.04 -16.17
C TRP A 374 -6.88 3.90 -15.59
N ARG A 375 -7.29 2.68 -15.25
CA ARG A 375 -8.59 2.44 -14.62
C ARG A 375 -8.70 3.15 -13.27
N GLN A 376 -7.66 3.08 -12.44
CA GLN A 376 -7.61 3.82 -11.17
C GLN A 376 -7.70 5.33 -11.39
N HIS A 377 -6.96 5.88 -12.36
CA HIS A 377 -7.00 7.30 -12.70
C HIS A 377 -8.43 7.75 -13.05
N LEU A 378 -9.11 6.99 -13.91
CA LEU A 378 -10.48 7.26 -14.32
C LEU A 378 -11.48 7.17 -13.15
N GLU A 379 -11.35 6.16 -12.31
CA GLU A 379 -12.21 5.96 -11.13
C GLU A 379 -12.03 7.10 -10.11
N LEU A 380 -10.78 7.46 -9.80
CA LEU A 380 -10.44 8.47 -8.78
C LEU A 380 -10.81 9.89 -9.19
N ASN A 381 -10.64 10.23 -10.47
CA ASN A 381 -10.76 11.62 -10.94
C ASN A 381 -12.08 11.92 -11.65
N PHE A 382 -12.72 10.93 -12.29
CA PHE A 382 -13.83 11.18 -13.22
C PHE A 382 -15.11 10.37 -12.98
N ASN A 383 -15.18 9.59 -11.88
CA ASN A 383 -16.31 8.68 -11.61
C ASN A 383 -17.04 8.96 -10.27
N ASN A 384 -16.62 9.99 -9.50
CA ASN A 384 -17.07 10.26 -8.13
C ASN A 384 -18.51 10.80 -7.98
N GLN A 385 -19.26 11.06 -9.06
CA GLN A 385 -20.63 11.60 -8.99
C GLN A 385 -21.72 10.61 -9.41
N ARG A 386 -21.38 9.34 -9.66
CA ARG A 386 -22.39 8.30 -9.92
C ARG A 386 -23.03 7.84 -8.61
N SER A 387 -23.97 8.64 -8.10
CA SER A 387 -25.08 8.02 -7.37
C SER A 387 -25.82 7.14 -8.38
N ASP A 388 -26.06 5.87 -8.04
CA ASP A 388 -26.97 4.96 -8.76
C ASP A 388 -28.37 5.57 -9.02
N PHE A 389 -28.67 6.71 -8.41
CA PHE A 389 -29.88 7.51 -8.55
C PHE A 389 -30.03 8.18 -9.93
N TRP A 390 -28.96 8.72 -10.54
CA TRP A 390 -29.04 9.43 -11.84
C TRP A 390 -29.14 8.45 -13.02
N ASP A 391 -28.40 7.34 -12.97
CA ASP A 391 -28.53 6.23 -13.92
C ASP A 391 -29.96 5.65 -13.92
N LYS A 392 -30.65 5.66 -12.77
CA LYS A 392 -32.08 5.27 -12.65
C LYS A 392 -33.05 6.33 -13.17
N ARG A 393 -32.72 7.63 -13.05
CA ARG A 393 -33.60 8.74 -13.45
C ARG A 393 -33.63 8.96 -14.96
N GLU A 394 -32.48 8.96 -15.64
CA GLU A 394 -32.44 8.92 -17.12
C GLU A 394 -33.19 7.69 -17.66
N PHE A 395 -33.08 6.54 -16.96
CA PHE A 395 -33.83 5.33 -17.28
C PHE A 395 -35.35 5.49 -17.15
N SER A 396 -35.82 6.26 -16.16
CA SER A 396 -37.25 6.50 -15.95
C SER A 396 -37.86 7.40 -17.02
N THR A 397 -37.11 8.40 -17.49
CA THR A 397 -37.53 9.33 -18.55
C THR A 397 -37.55 8.63 -19.91
N ILE A 398 -36.51 7.83 -20.21
CA ILE A 398 -36.41 7.05 -21.46
C ILE A 398 -37.48 5.95 -21.52
N ARG A 399 -37.79 5.27 -20.40
CA ARG A 399 -38.90 4.30 -20.34
C ARG A 399 -40.28 4.95 -20.52
N LYS A 400 -40.48 6.19 -20.05
CA LYS A 400 -41.75 6.91 -20.27
C LYS A 400 -41.92 7.34 -21.72
N TYR A 401 -40.83 7.70 -22.40
CA TYR A 401 -40.86 8.11 -23.80
C TYR A 401 -40.99 6.92 -24.77
N ILE A 402 -40.41 5.76 -24.43
CA ILE A 402 -40.42 4.55 -25.28
C ILE A 402 -41.46 3.55 -24.77
N LYS A 403 -42.71 4.01 -24.66
CA LYS A 403 -43.90 3.17 -24.48
C LYS A 403 -44.58 2.90 -25.84
N SER A 404 -43.80 2.43 -26.81
CA SER A 404 -44.34 1.98 -28.12
C SER A 404 -43.32 1.04 -28.80
N LYS A 405 -43.67 -0.24 -28.88
CA LYS A 405 -43.16 -1.33 -29.76
C LYS A 405 -41.65 -1.56 -30.01
N PHE A 406 -40.71 -0.76 -29.49
CA PHE A 406 -39.27 -0.88 -29.80
C PHE A 406 -38.38 -0.98 -28.55
N ILE A 407 -38.63 -1.97 -27.68
CA ILE A 407 -37.79 -2.25 -26.50
C ILE A 407 -36.37 -2.72 -26.90
N GLY A 408 -36.21 -3.32 -28.09
CA GLY A 408 -34.91 -3.76 -28.61
C GLY A 408 -33.97 -2.61 -29.01
N LEU A 409 -34.50 -1.56 -29.63
CA LEU A 409 -33.71 -0.44 -30.17
C LEU A 409 -33.17 0.48 -29.07
N ALA A 410 -33.91 0.69 -27.98
CA ALA A 410 -33.43 1.45 -26.81
C ALA A 410 -32.30 0.72 -26.05
N LYS A 411 -32.37 -0.62 -25.99
CA LYS A 411 -31.34 -1.46 -25.37
C LYS A 411 -30.07 -1.51 -26.23
N LEU A 412 -30.23 -1.52 -27.56
CA LEU A 412 -29.13 -1.34 -28.52
C LEU A 412 -28.51 0.06 -28.44
N ALA A 413 -29.31 1.13 -28.35
CA ALA A 413 -28.85 2.52 -28.19
C ALA A 413 -27.89 2.70 -26.99
N LYS A 414 -28.17 2.02 -25.87
CA LYS A 414 -27.27 2.04 -24.69
C LYS A 414 -25.97 1.26 -24.90
N ASN A 415 -25.96 0.23 -25.76
CA ASN A 415 -24.77 -0.56 -26.09
C ASN A 415 -23.89 0.09 -27.17
N TYR A 416 -24.40 1.10 -27.89
CA TYR A 416 -23.65 1.86 -28.89
C TYR A 416 -22.76 2.97 -28.32
N MET A 417 -23.08 3.45 -27.11
CA MET A 417 -22.41 4.63 -26.57
C MET A 417 -21.25 4.24 -25.68
N GLU A 418 -20.08 4.72 -26.07
CA GLU A 418 -18.89 4.74 -25.24
C GLU A 418 -19.18 5.26 -23.83
N LYS A 419 -18.48 4.73 -22.83
CA LYS A 419 -18.63 5.18 -21.45
C LYS A 419 -18.29 6.67 -21.34
N LYS A 420 -19.26 7.47 -20.91
CA LYS A 420 -19.11 8.89 -20.61
C LYS A 420 -18.51 9.08 -19.21
N PHE A 421 -17.47 9.90 -19.12
CA PHE A 421 -16.77 10.29 -17.89
C PHE A 421 -17.10 11.73 -17.52
N VAL A 422 -17.25 12.01 -16.22
CA VAL A 422 -17.71 13.31 -15.71
C VAL A 422 -16.54 14.03 -15.07
N ILE A 423 -16.26 15.26 -15.51
CA ILE A 423 -15.20 16.11 -14.94
C ILE A 423 -15.80 16.93 -13.79
N ASP A 424 -16.93 17.58 -14.06
CA ASP A 424 -17.73 18.34 -13.10
C ASP A 424 -19.21 18.34 -13.55
N LYS A 425 -20.06 19.15 -12.91
CA LYS A 425 -21.51 19.20 -13.21
C LYS A 425 -21.83 19.57 -14.66
N GLU A 426 -20.93 20.29 -15.34
CA GLU A 426 -21.16 20.86 -16.68
C GLU A 426 -20.28 20.21 -17.76
N ARG A 427 -19.09 19.72 -17.39
CA ARG A 427 -18.11 19.15 -18.31
C ARG A 427 -18.02 17.63 -18.21
N SER A 428 -17.89 16.99 -19.38
CA SER A 428 -17.77 15.54 -19.53
C SER A 428 -17.01 15.19 -20.80
N PHE A 429 -16.46 13.98 -20.87
CA PHE A 429 -15.72 13.51 -22.04
C PHE A 429 -15.93 12.00 -22.26
N TYR A 430 -15.56 11.56 -23.45
CA TYR A 430 -15.43 10.16 -23.85
C TYR A 430 -13.93 9.85 -24.02
N GLN A 431 -13.48 8.60 -23.87
CA GLN A 431 -12.08 8.26 -24.14
C GLN A 431 -11.67 8.50 -25.60
N SER A 432 -12.61 8.46 -26.56
CA SER A 432 -12.37 8.90 -27.94
C SER A 432 -12.15 10.41 -28.10
N ASP A 433 -12.33 11.21 -27.04
CA ASP A 433 -11.87 12.59 -27.00
C ASP A 433 -10.36 12.70 -26.72
N ILE A 434 -9.65 11.62 -26.39
CA ILE A 434 -8.22 11.63 -26.09
C ILE A 434 -7.44 11.59 -27.41
N ASP A 435 -6.72 12.69 -27.65
CA ASP A 435 -5.98 12.92 -28.89
C ASP A 435 -4.57 12.31 -28.81
N VAL A 436 -3.93 12.35 -27.62
CA VAL A 436 -2.52 11.97 -27.45
C VAL A 436 -2.29 11.14 -26.18
N ILE A 437 -1.49 10.09 -26.31
CA ILE A 437 -0.93 9.32 -25.19
C ILE A 437 0.58 9.50 -25.20
N ILE A 438 1.14 9.99 -24.09
CA ILE A 438 2.58 10.19 -23.92
C ILE A 438 3.13 9.12 -22.97
N GLY A 439 4.02 8.27 -23.46
CA GLY A 439 4.70 7.25 -22.68
C GLY A 439 6.04 7.73 -22.11
N SER A 440 6.20 7.68 -20.79
CA SER A 440 7.44 7.92 -20.05
C SER A 440 7.75 6.73 -19.14
N GLY A 441 9.01 6.64 -18.71
CA GLY A 441 9.52 5.58 -17.87
C GLY A 441 10.57 4.74 -18.60
N GLY A 442 11.51 4.17 -17.85
CA GLY A 442 12.66 3.46 -18.42
C GLY A 442 12.27 2.28 -19.33
N VAL A 443 11.16 1.59 -19.02
CA VAL A 443 10.67 0.47 -19.84
C VAL A 443 10.24 0.91 -21.25
N ILE A 444 9.71 2.14 -21.38
CA ILE A 444 9.28 2.72 -22.66
C ILE A 444 10.47 3.40 -23.36
N ALA A 445 11.21 4.24 -22.63
CA ALA A 445 12.28 5.06 -23.21
C ALA A 445 13.44 4.21 -23.75
N TYR A 446 13.79 3.11 -23.08
CA TYR A 446 14.87 2.20 -23.49
C TYR A 446 14.38 0.94 -24.20
N ALA A 447 13.14 0.95 -24.71
CA ALA A 447 12.65 -0.12 -25.58
C ALA A 447 13.55 -0.28 -26.82
N LYS A 448 13.68 -1.51 -27.32
CA LYS A 448 14.64 -1.83 -28.40
C LYS A 448 14.24 -1.25 -29.75
N ASN A 449 12.94 -1.14 -29.99
CA ASN A 449 12.36 -0.63 -31.22
C ASN A 449 11.01 0.06 -30.94
N VAL A 450 10.47 0.70 -31.98
CA VAL A 450 9.21 1.45 -31.89
C VAL A 450 8.03 0.49 -31.71
N GLU A 451 8.09 -0.70 -32.29
CA GLU A 451 7.06 -1.73 -32.18
C GLU A 451 6.84 -2.19 -30.73
N GLU A 452 7.91 -2.35 -29.93
CA GLU A 452 7.81 -2.64 -28.49
C GLU A 452 7.08 -1.50 -27.75
N GLN A 453 7.32 -0.23 -28.12
CA GLN A 453 6.65 0.93 -27.53
C GLN A 453 5.17 0.99 -27.91
N ILE A 454 4.85 0.78 -29.20
CA ILE A 454 3.48 0.69 -29.70
C ILE A 454 2.75 -0.45 -28.98
N PHE A 455 3.37 -1.62 -28.87
CA PHE A 455 2.79 -2.78 -28.20
C PHE A 455 2.38 -2.45 -26.76
N MET A 456 3.30 -1.88 -25.98
CA MET A 456 3.04 -1.50 -24.58
C MET A 456 1.89 -0.49 -24.43
N LEU A 457 1.91 0.59 -25.21
CA LEU A 457 0.90 1.65 -25.10
C LEU A 457 -0.46 1.22 -25.68
N ALA A 458 -0.46 0.47 -26.79
CA ALA A 458 -1.68 -0.02 -27.43
C ALA A 458 -2.40 -1.06 -26.56
N GLU A 459 -1.68 -2.05 -26.04
CA GLU A 459 -2.28 -3.09 -25.17
C GLU A 459 -2.61 -2.57 -23.78
N GLY A 460 -1.77 -1.68 -23.22
CA GLY A 460 -1.97 -1.14 -21.87
C GLY A 460 -3.18 -0.23 -21.75
N PHE A 461 -3.36 0.68 -22.72
CA PHE A 461 -4.44 1.68 -22.67
C PHE A 461 -5.63 1.35 -23.54
N LYS A 462 -5.45 0.55 -24.60
CA LYS A 462 -6.52 0.20 -25.57
C LYS A 462 -7.29 1.46 -26.01
N PRO A 463 -6.62 2.43 -26.65
CA PRO A 463 -7.22 3.72 -26.97
C PRO A 463 -8.47 3.60 -27.85
N TYR A 464 -9.29 4.64 -27.84
CA TYR A 464 -10.54 4.75 -28.59
C TYR A 464 -10.40 5.83 -29.66
N GLY A 465 -11.02 5.64 -30.82
CA GLY A 465 -10.98 6.63 -31.90
C GLY A 465 -9.62 6.69 -32.59
N VAL A 466 -9.18 7.90 -32.94
CA VAL A 466 -7.88 8.14 -33.55
C VAL A 466 -6.99 8.80 -32.51
N THR A 467 -5.93 8.11 -32.09
CA THR A 467 -5.06 8.57 -31.00
C THR A 467 -3.60 8.53 -31.45
N ARG A 468 -2.88 9.62 -31.23
CA ARG A 468 -1.44 9.72 -31.46
C ARG A 468 -0.66 9.18 -30.26
N LEU A 469 0.33 8.35 -30.53
CA LEU A 469 1.27 7.86 -29.52
C LEU A 469 2.56 8.68 -29.61
N CYS A 470 2.99 9.18 -28.46
CA CYS A 470 4.22 9.94 -28.27
C CYS A 470 5.01 9.33 -27.10
N VAL A 471 6.34 9.48 -27.07
CA VAL A 471 7.18 8.99 -25.97
C VAL A 471 8.21 10.03 -25.54
N ASP A 472 8.54 10.06 -24.24
CA ASP A 472 9.71 10.76 -23.70
C ASP A 472 10.96 9.89 -23.95
N LYS A 473 11.55 10.07 -25.14
CA LYS A 473 12.64 9.21 -25.62
C LYS A 473 13.93 9.31 -24.80
N PRO A 474 14.44 10.49 -24.41
CA PRO A 474 15.63 10.58 -23.56
C PRO A 474 15.36 10.32 -22.07
N PHE A 475 14.09 10.18 -21.69
CA PHE A 475 13.63 10.04 -20.31
C PHE A 475 14.04 11.25 -19.44
N LYS A 476 13.65 12.46 -19.89
CA LYS A 476 14.05 13.76 -19.31
C LYS A 476 12.87 14.75 -19.14
N VAL A 477 11.64 14.26 -19.12
CA VAL A 477 10.44 15.09 -18.87
C VAL A 477 10.52 15.90 -17.57
N SER A 478 10.99 15.30 -16.47
CA SER A 478 11.12 15.98 -15.17
C SER A 478 12.18 17.08 -15.19
N HIS A 479 13.27 16.90 -15.93
CA HIS A 479 14.32 17.91 -16.13
C HIS A 479 13.75 19.16 -16.81
N MET A 480 12.89 18.99 -17.83
CA MET A 480 12.23 20.10 -18.49
C MET A 480 11.24 20.80 -17.56
N GLY A 481 10.55 20.04 -16.71
CA GLY A 481 9.72 20.57 -15.63
C GLY A 481 10.45 21.43 -14.59
N MET A 482 11.69 21.08 -14.27
CA MET A 482 12.55 21.92 -13.43
C MET A 482 12.98 23.18 -14.17
N LEU A 483 13.37 23.03 -15.44
CA LEU A 483 13.76 24.17 -16.28
C LEU A 483 12.61 25.16 -16.48
N SER A 484 11.36 24.69 -16.54
CA SER A 484 10.19 25.54 -16.73
C SER A 484 9.93 26.49 -15.55
N VAL A 485 10.48 26.22 -14.37
CA VAL A 485 10.43 27.14 -13.22
C VAL A 485 11.27 28.40 -13.49
N LEU A 486 12.34 28.27 -14.28
CA LEU A 486 13.22 29.36 -14.65
C LEU A 486 12.79 30.03 -15.96
N ASP A 487 12.52 29.22 -16.99
CA ASP A 487 12.09 29.69 -18.30
C ASP A 487 11.08 28.72 -18.93
N PRO A 488 9.77 29.00 -18.79
CA PRO A 488 8.71 28.18 -19.37
C PRO A 488 8.81 28.01 -20.88
N LYS A 489 9.29 29.03 -21.61
CA LYS A 489 9.33 29.01 -23.08
C LYS A 489 10.47 28.13 -23.57
N LEU A 490 11.67 28.32 -23.02
CA LEU A 490 12.83 27.50 -23.33
C LEU A 490 12.58 26.03 -22.98
N ALA A 491 11.99 25.77 -21.80
CA ALA A 491 11.67 24.41 -21.37
C ALA A 491 10.68 23.72 -22.32
N LEU A 492 9.63 24.43 -22.76
CA LEU A 492 8.66 23.88 -23.70
C LEU A 492 9.26 23.62 -25.08
N ASP A 493 10.09 24.53 -25.60
CA ASP A 493 10.81 24.34 -26.88
C ASP A 493 11.73 23.11 -26.84
N LEU A 494 12.53 22.98 -25.78
CA LEU A 494 13.40 21.81 -25.58
C LEU A 494 12.60 20.52 -25.40
N PHE A 495 11.48 20.58 -24.68
CA PHE A 495 10.63 19.42 -24.46
C PHE A 495 10.03 18.90 -25.77
N GLU A 496 9.50 19.78 -26.62
CA GLU A 496 8.95 19.40 -27.92
C GLU A 496 10.04 18.94 -28.90
N ARG A 497 11.21 19.58 -28.90
CA ARG A 497 12.28 19.28 -29.86
C ARG A 497 13.13 18.08 -29.50
N GLU A 498 13.50 17.93 -28.23
CA GLU A 498 14.51 16.97 -27.77
C GLU A 498 13.91 15.79 -26.99
N CYS A 499 12.76 15.99 -26.31
CA CYS A 499 12.17 14.94 -25.47
C CYS A 499 11.07 14.14 -26.18
N LEU A 500 10.09 14.85 -26.75
CA LEU A 500 8.91 14.22 -27.36
C LEU A 500 9.25 13.62 -28.72
N SER A 501 8.95 12.33 -28.88
CA SER A 501 9.02 11.63 -30.16
C SER A 501 7.66 11.02 -30.48
N ASP A 502 7.04 11.47 -31.57
CA ASP A 502 5.85 10.80 -32.11
C ASP A 502 6.25 9.46 -32.73
N ILE A 503 5.52 8.41 -32.38
CA ILE A 503 5.88 7.03 -32.76
C ILE A 503 4.83 6.34 -33.63
N ALA A 504 3.54 6.62 -33.47
CA ALA A 504 2.48 5.99 -34.24
C ALA A 504 1.12 6.69 -34.08
N TYR A 505 0.18 6.36 -34.96
CA TYR A 505 -1.25 6.56 -34.76
C TYR A 505 -1.96 5.24 -34.52
N ILE A 506 -2.89 5.20 -33.57
CA ILE A 506 -3.84 4.10 -33.40
C ILE A 506 -5.20 4.53 -33.90
N VAL A 507 -5.80 3.72 -34.75
CA VAL A 507 -7.17 3.88 -35.26
C VAL A 507 -8.02 2.73 -34.72
N ALA A 508 -8.79 3.01 -33.67
CA ALA A 508 -9.63 2.06 -32.95
C ALA A 508 -11.10 2.49 -33.04
N PRO A 509 -11.89 1.96 -34.00
CA PRO A 509 -13.29 2.35 -34.17
C PRO A 509 -14.12 2.10 -32.90
N VAL A 510 -15.06 3.01 -32.64
CA VAL A 510 -15.97 2.96 -31.49
C VAL A 510 -17.33 2.38 -31.87
N GLY A 511 -17.92 1.58 -30.99
CA GLY A 511 -19.26 1.01 -31.17
C GLY A 511 -19.32 -0.51 -30.97
N LEU A 512 -20.38 -1.12 -31.52
CA LEU A 512 -20.62 -2.56 -31.43
C LEU A 512 -19.86 -3.31 -32.52
N ILE A 513 -18.74 -3.90 -32.14
CA ILE A 513 -17.88 -4.68 -33.03
C ILE A 513 -18.08 -6.18 -32.76
N TRP A 514 -18.26 -6.94 -33.83
CA TRP A 514 -18.47 -8.39 -33.79
C TRP A 514 -17.34 -9.09 -34.52
N GLU A 515 -16.86 -10.21 -33.96
CA GLU A 515 -15.78 -11.00 -34.53
C GLU A 515 -16.09 -11.42 -35.96
N GLY A 516 -15.10 -11.27 -36.86
CA GLY A 516 -15.18 -11.67 -38.26
C GLY A 516 -15.99 -10.73 -39.18
N ARG A 517 -16.78 -9.79 -38.64
CA ARG A 517 -17.52 -8.82 -39.47
C ARG A 517 -16.63 -7.67 -39.93
N LYS A 518 -16.85 -7.13 -41.13
CA LYS A 518 -16.15 -5.94 -41.62
C LYS A 518 -16.44 -4.73 -40.73
N VAL A 519 -15.40 -4.02 -40.29
CA VAL A 519 -15.52 -2.89 -39.35
C VAL A 519 -15.05 -1.60 -40.01
N LEU A 520 -13.77 -1.56 -40.39
CA LEU A 520 -13.09 -0.37 -40.86
C LEU A 520 -12.42 -0.65 -42.20
N THR A 521 -12.64 0.23 -43.17
CA THR A 521 -11.90 0.28 -44.43
C THR A 521 -10.93 1.44 -44.38
N ALA A 522 -9.67 1.18 -44.74
CA ALA A 522 -8.65 2.19 -44.97
C ALA A 522 -8.32 2.24 -46.47
N LYS A 523 -8.55 3.38 -47.11
CA LYS A 523 -8.20 3.62 -48.51
C LYS A 523 -7.03 4.59 -48.57
N ASP A 524 -5.90 4.14 -49.11
CA ASP A 524 -4.74 5.01 -49.38
C ASP A 524 -5.00 5.82 -50.65
N GLN A 525 -5.06 7.14 -50.51
CA GLN A 525 -5.32 8.08 -51.60
C GLN A 525 -4.12 8.19 -52.56
N ALA A 526 -2.90 7.89 -52.10
CA ALA A 526 -1.70 7.96 -52.91
C ALA A 526 -1.55 6.73 -53.82
N THR A 527 -1.84 5.53 -53.30
CA THR A 527 -1.69 4.26 -54.06
C THR A 527 -2.98 3.74 -54.65
N GLY A 528 -4.14 4.19 -54.16
CA GLY A 528 -5.46 3.66 -54.50
C GLY A 528 -5.80 2.32 -53.84
N ASN A 529 -4.89 1.76 -53.04
CA ASN A 529 -5.09 0.48 -52.36
C ASN A 529 -6.13 0.63 -51.24
N GLU A 530 -6.98 -0.39 -51.10
CA GLU A 530 -8.03 -0.44 -50.08
C GLU A 530 -7.89 -1.72 -49.25
N ILE A 531 -7.91 -1.57 -47.93
CA ILE A 531 -7.85 -2.68 -46.97
C ILE A 531 -9.02 -2.57 -46.03
N THR A 532 -9.79 -3.66 -45.90
CA THR A 532 -10.86 -3.77 -44.90
C THR A 532 -10.43 -4.67 -43.75
N VAL A 533 -10.51 -4.16 -42.52
CA VAL A 533 -10.20 -4.89 -41.29
C VAL A 533 -11.49 -5.35 -40.62
N SER A 534 -11.56 -6.65 -40.34
CA SER A 534 -12.69 -7.26 -39.64
C SER A 534 -12.55 -7.17 -38.11
N GLY A 535 -13.67 -7.31 -37.40
CA GLY A 535 -13.73 -7.32 -35.95
C GLY A 535 -12.86 -8.44 -35.36
N GLY A 536 -12.08 -8.10 -34.35
CA GLY A 536 -11.10 -9.00 -33.71
C GLY A 536 -9.73 -9.02 -34.38
N ASN A 537 -9.56 -8.37 -35.53
CA ASN A 537 -8.28 -8.30 -36.24
C ASN A 537 -7.62 -6.94 -36.16
N PHE A 538 -6.35 -6.93 -36.56
CA PHE A 538 -5.49 -5.75 -36.63
C PHE A 538 -4.95 -5.58 -38.03
N HIS A 539 -4.48 -4.37 -38.33
CA HIS A 539 -3.64 -4.13 -39.49
C HIS A 539 -2.60 -3.06 -39.15
N TYR A 540 -1.36 -3.22 -39.62
CA TYR A 540 -0.25 -2.32 -39.31
C TYR A 540 0.39 -1.80 -40.59
N PHE A 541 0.45 -0.47 -40.71
CA PHE A 541 1.15 0.23 -41.79
C PHE A 541 2.44 0.84 -41.22
N PRO A 542 3.62 0.22 -41.39
CA PRO A 542 4.85 0.68 -40.76
C PRO A 542 5.36 2.04 -41.26
N ASN A 543 5.01 2.44 -42.50
CA ASN A 543 5.54 3.65 -43.14
C ASN A 543 4.54 4.80 -43.23
N GLY A 544 3.38 4.68 -42.59
CA GLY A 544 2.28 5.63 -42.75
C GLY A 544 1.69 5.63 -44.16
N GLY A 545 1.00 6.71 -44.51
CA GLY A 545 0.27 6.89 -45.77
C GLY A 545 -0.73 8.06 -45.72
N ASP A 546 -1.42 8.27 -46.83
CA ASP A 546 -2.53 9.23 -46.94
C ASP A 546 -3.86 8.48 -46.95
N PHE A 547 -4.40 8.20 -45.76
CA PHE A 547 -5.53 7.31 -45.58
C PHE A 547 -6.85 8.06 -45.44
N GLU A 548 -7.88 7.58 -46.14
CA GLU A 548 -9.29 7.84 -45.84
C GLU A 548 -9.89 6.60 -45.17
N PHE A 549 -10.14 6.71 -43.87
CA PHE A 549 -10.81 5.68 -43.10
C PHE A 549 -12.31 5.85 -43.20
N SER A 550 -13.04 4.76 -43.39
CA SER A 550 -14.51 4.74 -43.37
C SER A 550 -15.03 3.46 -42.71
N THR A 551 -16.12 3.58 -41.95
CA THR A 551 -16.78 2.40 -41.34
C THR A 551 -17.70 1.71 -42.33
N THR A 552 -17.58 0.39 -42.47
CA THR A 552 -18.41 -0.40 -43.39
C THR A 552 -19.59 -1.08 -42.69
N CYS A 553 -20.81 -0.77 -43.12
CA CYS A 553 -22.08 -1.53 -42.95
C CYS A 553 -22.52 -1.99 -41.53
N ALA A 554 -21.77 -1.74 -40.46
CA ALA A 554 -22.21 -2.01 -39.09
C ALA A 554 -22.98 -0.81 -38.54
N ILE A 555 -24.29 -0.97 -38.32
CA ILE A 555 -25.12 0.05 -37.64
C ILE A 555 -24.42 0.41 -36.32
N GLY A 556 -24.12 1.70 -36.12
CA GLY A 556 -23.60 2.25 -34.87
C GLY A 556 -22.11 2.03 -34.57
N VAL A 557 -21.30 1.68 -35.57
CA VAL A 557 -19.83 1.78 -35.50
C VAL A 557 -19.38 3.09 -36.14
N LYS A 558 -18.42 3.79 -35.53
CA LYS A 558 -17.86 5.07 -35.99
C LYS A 558 -16.33 5.04 -35.90
N VAL A 559 -15.64 5.77 -36.79
CA VAL A 559 -14.17 5.84 -36.76
C VAL A 559 -13.72 6.58 -35.50
N THR A 560 -14.32 7.73 -35.26
CA THR A 560 -14.15 8.55 -34.06
C THR A 560 -15.45 9.31 -33.80
N LYS A 561 -15.60 9.96 -32.64
CA LYS A 561 -16.74 10.74 -32.15
C LYS A 561 -17.71 11.26 -33.24
N ASN A 562 -18.74 10.47 -33.56
CA ASN A 562 -19.77 10.80 -34.57
C ASN A 562 -19.35 10.88 -36.04
N LEU A 563 -18.08 10.61 -36.35
CA LEU A 563 -17.53 10.58 -37.69
C LEU A 563 -17.55 9.15 -38.25
N ASN A 564 -18.23 8.99 -39.39
CA ASN A 564 -18.23 7.75 -40.17
C ASN A 564 -16.98 7.64 -41.06
N SER A 565 -16.25 8.75 -41.26
CA SER A 565 -14.99 8.77 -41.98
C SER A 565 -14.00 9.77 -41.36
N PHE A 566 -12.70 9.51 -41.53
CA PHE A 566 -11.60 10.35 -41.05
C PHE A 566 -10.43 10.29 -42.04
N LYS A 567 -9.76 11.42 -42.27
CA LYS A 567 -8.58 11.48 -43.15
C LYS A 567 -7.33 11.68 -42.32
N LEU A 568 -6.30 10.88 -42.59
CA LEU A 568 -5.01 10.94 -41.92
C LEU A 568 -3.89 10.88 -42.95
N ASN A 569 -3.13 11.96 -43.07
CA ASN A 569 -1.90 11.98 -43.83
C ASN A 569 -0.72 12.00 -42.86
N THR A 570 0.06 10.93 -42.84
CA THR A 570 1.18 10.78 -41.90
C THR A 570 2.28 9.92 -42.48
N LYS A 571 3.53 10.20 -42.07
CA LYS A 571 4.70 9.33 -42.32
C LYS A 571 4.96 8.37 -41.15
N LEU A 572 4.21 8.50 -40.07
CA LEU A 572 4.33 7.65 -38.89
C LEU A 572 3.59 6.32 -39.09
N PRO A 573 4.02 5.25 -38.42
CA PRO A 573 3.27 4.01 -38.39
C PRO A 573 1.80 4.19 -38.00
N VAL A 574 0.90 3.40 -38.61
CA VAL A 574 -0.52 3.39 -38.28
C VAL A 574 -0.96 1.98 -37.92
N LEU A 575 -1.49 1.81 -36.70
CA LEU A 575 -2.08 0.56 -36.22
C LEU A 575 -3.61 0.68 -36.19
N ILE A 576 -4.30 -0.17 -36.95
CA ILE A 576 -5.75 -0.35 -36.87
C ILE A 576 -6.04 -1.44 -35.85
N ASP A 577 -6.86 -1.13 -34.83
CA ASP A 577 -7.31 -2.07 -33.80
C ASP A 577 -8.84 -2.22 -33.83
N CYS A 578 -9.32 -3.29 -34.46
CA CYS A 578 -10.75 -3.59 -34.57
C CYS A 578 -11.23 -4.60 -33.52
N ARG A 579 -10.61 -4.69 -32.34
CA ARG A 579 -11.07 -5.62 -31.27
C ARG A 579 -12.32 -5.16 -30.52
N GLY A 580 -12.79 -3.94 -30.75
CA GLY A 580 -13.82 -3.33 -29.90
C GLY A 580 -13.29 -3.00 -28.51
N ARG A 581 -14.19 -2.60 -27.59
CA ARG A 581 -13.85 -2.19 -26.22
C ARG A 581 -14.97 -2.56 -25.25
N ASP A 582 -14.68 -2.48 -23.95
CA ASP A 582 -15.62 -2.77 -22.86
C ASP A 582 -16.31 -4.15 -23.01
N LYS A 583 -17.65 -4.19 -22.96
CA LYS A 583 -18.43 -5.43 -23.01
C LYS A 583 -18.35 -6.17 -24.35
N ASN A 584 -17.85 -5.51 -25.39
CA ASN A 584 -17.71 -6.07 -26.73
C ASN A 584 -16.23 -6.27 -27.10
N PHE A 585 -15.33 -6.29 -26.12
CA PHE A 585 -13.90 -6.51 -26.35
C PHE A 585 -13.66 -7.97 -26.77
N ILE A 586 -13.12 -8.14 -27.97
CA ILE A 586 -12.66 -9.42 -28.49
C ILE A 586 -11.24 -9.62 -27.97
N ASN A 587 -11.08 -10.57 -27.05
CA ASN A 587 -9.86 -10.77 -26.29
C ASN A 587 -8.76 -11.50 -27.10
N LYS A 588 -8.22 -10.82 -28.13
CA LYS A 588 -7.06 -11.24 -28.92
C LYS A 588 -5.88 -10.30 -28.63
N SER A 589 -4.69 -10.83 -28.33
CA SER A 589 -3.47 -10.03 -28.10
C SER A 589 -2.88 -9.53 -29.42
N LEU A 590 -2.19 -8.39 -29.42
CA LEU A 590 -1.41 -7.92 -30.56
C LEU A 590 -0.25 -8.89 -30.90
N LEU A 591 0.29 -9.61 -29.93
CA LEU A 591 1.28 -10.67 -30.18
C LEU A 591 0.70 -11.82 -31.02
N ASP A 592 -0.58 -12.14 -30.80
CA ASP A 592 -1.31 -13.19 -31.51
C ASP A 592 -1.96 -12.67 -32.81
N SER A 593 -1.65 -11.43 -33.20
CA SER A 593 -2.24 -10.81 -34.40
C SER A 593 -1.76 -11.46 -35.70
N GLY A 594 -0.59 -12.10 -35.69
CA GLY A 594 0.10 -12.58 -36.88
C GLY A 594 0.87 -11.49 -37.64
N ILE A 595 0.93 -10.26 -37.10
CA ILE A 595 1.71 -9.16 -37.66
C ILE A 595 3.18 -9.37 -37.31
N LYS A 596 4.03 -9.53 -38.32
CA LYS A 596 5.44 -9.89 -38.20
C LYS A 596 6.22 -8.95 -37.27
N GLU A 597 5.93 -7.67 -37.32
CA GLU A 597 6.57 -6.61 -36.54
C GLU A 597 6.31 -6.72 -35.04
N PHE A 598 5.21 -7.37 -34.64
CA PHE A 598 4.86 -7.64 -33.24
C PHE A 598 5.14 -9.09 -32.82
N CYS A 599 5.77 -9.90 -33.67
CA CYS A 599 6.20 -11.26 -33.33
C CYS A 599 7.59 -11.26 -32.68
N PHE A 600 7.65 -10.91 -31.39
CA PHE A 600 8.88 -10.86 -30.62
C PHE A 600 9.37 -12.27 -30.25
N ASN A 601 10.17 -12.92 -31.11
CA ASN A 601 10.73 -14.24 -30.83
C ASN A 601 12.07 -14.12 -30.10
N TYR A 602 12.04 -14.29 -28.77
CA TYR A 602 13.21 -14.17 -27.90
C TYR A 602 13.73 -15.49 -27.32
N GLY A 603 13.25 -16.62 -27.82
CA GLY A 603 13.64 -17.96 -27.35
C GLY A 603 12.96 -18.38 -26.04
N ASP A 604 13.56 -19.37 -25.38
CA ASP A 604 13.09 -19.87 -24.08
C ASP A 604 13.39 -18.87 -22.97
N PHE A 605 12.45 -18.75 -22.03
CA PHE A 605 12.62 -17.83 -20.91
C PHE A 605 13.63 -18.39 -19.90
N GLU A 606 14.75 -17.70 -19.76
CA GLU A 606 15.74 -17.92 -18.72
C GLU A 606 15.99 -16.63 -17.93
N SER A 607 15.93 -16.74 -16.60
CA SER A 607 16.26 -15.66 -15.68
C SER A 607 17.77 -15.58 -15.49
N LYS A 608 18.35 -14.41 -15.73
CA LYS A 608 19.77 -14.09 -15.49
C LYS A 608 19.97 -13.23 -14.24
N ILE A 609 18.92 -13.04 -13.44
CA ILE A 609 19.03 -12.39 -12.13
C ILE A 609 20.07 -13.15 -11.29
N PRO A 610 21.14 -12.48 -10.83
CA PRO A 610 22.06 -13.09 -9.89
C PRO A 610 21.32 -13.36 -8.59
N LEU A 611 21.18 -14.64 -8.23
CA LEU A 611 20.58 -15.03 -6.97
C LEU A 611 21.51 -14.68 -5.80
N ASN A 612 20.92 -14.40 -4.64
CA ASN A 612 21.69 -14.13 -3.44
C ASN A 612 22.48 -15.38 -3.03
N TRP A 613 23.74 -15.20 -2.65
CA TRP A 613 24.61 -16.28 -2.22
C TRP A 613 25.45 -15.81 -1.03
N ILE A 614 25.98 -16.76 -0.28
CA ILE A 614 26.80 -16.49 0.91
C ILE A 614 28.23 -16.94 0.63
N ASP A 615 29.16 -15.98 0.67
CA ASP A 615 30.58 -16.28 0.62
C ASP A 615 31.05 -16.82 1.97
N THR A 616 31.19 -18.14 2.07
CA THR A 616 31.62 -18.80 3.31
C THR A 616 33.04 -18.41 3.73
N ASP A 617 33.88 -17.95 2.81
CA ASP A 617 35.27 -17.60 3.07
C ASP A 617 35.41 -16.22 3.73
N GLN A 618 34.39 -15.37 3.65
CA GLN A 618 34.33 -14.05 4.29
C GLN A 618 33.58 -14.05 5.63
N LEU A 619 33.01 -15.18 6.04
CA LEU A 619 32.25 -15.29 7.29
C LEU A 619 33.18 -15.26 8.50
N ASN A 620 33.10 -14.18 9.27
CA ASN A 620 33.83 -14.02 10.51
C ASN A 620 32.86 -13.77 11.68
N ALA A 621 33.24 -14.25 12.86
CA ALA A 621 32.54 -13.91 14.09
C ALA A 621 32.79 -12.44 14.42
N GLU A 622 31.73 -11.70 14.64
CA GLU A 622 31.80 -10.27 14.99
C GLU A 622 31.15 -10.02 16.34
N LYS A 623 31.78 -9.16 17.14
CA LYS A 623 31.16 -8.61 18.35
C LYS A 623 30.08 -7.61 17.95
N ARG A 624 28.83 -7.93 18.27
CA ARG A 624 27.67 -7.13 17.92
C ARG A 624 26.89 -6.76 19.16
N ASN A 625 26.36 -5.54 19.14
CA ASN A 625 25.51 -5.01 20.18
C ASN A 625 24.05 -5.02 19.71
N ILE A 626 23.28 -6.00 20.17
CA ILE A 626 21.88 -6.20 19.79
C ILE A 626 21.00 -5.59 20.87
N THR A 627 20.11 -4.69 20.48
CA THR A 627 19.17 -4.04 21.40
C THR A 627 17.82 -4.76 21.36
N ARG A 628 17.34 -5.22 22.51
CA ARG A 628 16.04 -5.89 22.67
C ARG A 628 15.13 -5.00 23.51
N LYS A 629 13.93 -4.69 22.99
CA LYS A 629 12.95 -3.82 23.65
C LYS A 629 11.53 -4.39 23.54
N LEU A 630 10.78 -4.28 24.62
CA LEU A 630 9.35 -4.52 24.65
C LEU A 630 8.62 -3.37 23.92
N PRO A 631 7.53 -3.65 23.18
CA PRO A 631 6.71 -2.63 22.53
C PRO A 631 6.09 -1.64 23.53
N VAL A 632 5.76 -2.13 24.72
CA VAL A 632 5.22 -1.38 25.86
C VAL A 632 6.08 -1.66 27.08
N LYS A 633 6.21 -0.68 27.98
CA LYS A 633 6.96 -0.88 29.22
C LYS A 633 6.43 -2.09 30.00
N GLY A 634 7.34 -2.90 30.51
CA GLY A 634 7.05 -4.12 31.26
C GLY A 634 8.17 -4.43 32.26
N GLU A 635 8.20 -5.66 32.75
CA GLU A 635 9.19 -6.11 33.73
C GLU A 635 10.43 -6.64 33.01
N VAL A 636 11.61 -6.15 33.40
CA VAL A 636 12.91 -6.63 32.91
C VAL A 636 13.44 -7.66 33.88
N LEU A 637 13.76 -8.86 33.39
CA LEU A 637 14.18 -10.00 34.19
C LEU A 637 15.71 -10.13 34.34
N CYS A 638 16.47 -9.41 33.51
CA CYS A 638 17.93 -9.49 33.46
C CYS A 638 18.60 -8.25 34.09
N LYS A 639 19.86 -8.43 34.50
CA LYS A 639 20.72 -7.40 35.08
C LYS A 639 21.96 -7.18 34.21
N LYS A 640 22.55 -5.99 34.34
CA LYS A 640 23.82 -5.67 33.67
C LYS A 640 24.90 -6.66 34.10
N GLY A 641 25.56 -7.29 33.14
CA GLY A 641 26.61 -8.28 33.35
C GLY A 641 26.16 -9.74 33.28
N ASP A 642 24.85 -10.01 33.26
CA ASP A 642 24.30 -11.37 33.13
C ASP A 642 24.68 -12.00 31.80
N ARG A 643 24.91 -13.31 31.79
CA ARG A 643 24.97 -14.11 30.56
C ARG A 643 23.57 -14.63 30.25
N VAL A 644 23.15 -14.51 28.99
CA VAL A 644 21.84 -14.95 28.53
C VAL A 644 21.97 -15.89 27.36
N THR A 645 21.05 -16.88 27.29
CA THR A 645 20.87 -17.74 26.13
C THR A 645 19.80 -17.17 25.20
N SER A 646 19.85 -17.53 23.93
CA SER A 646 18.99 -17.02 22.86
C SER A 646 17.49 -17.17 23.13
N ASP A 647 17.09 -18.24 23.80
CA ASP A 647 15.71 -18.56 24.17
C ASP A 647 15.28 -17.94 25.50
N GLN A 648 16.22 -17.42 26.30
CA GLN A 648 15.94 -16.83 27.61
C GLN A 648 15.09 -15.57 27.47
N ILE A 649 14.05 -15.49 28.28
CA ILE A 649 13.20 -14.30 28.40
C ILE A 649 13.97 -13.23 29.17
N VAL A 650 14.24 -12.10 28.52
CA VAL A 650 14.97 -10.97 29.11
C VAL A 650 14.03 -9.91 29.68
N ALA A 651 12.82 -9.82 29.13
CA ALA A 651 11.77 -8.94 29.64
C ALA A 651 10.40 -9.50 29.22
N PHE A 652 9.35 -9.10 29.92
CA PHE A 652 7.99 -9.49 29.58
C PHE A 652 6.98 -8.44 29.99
N ASN A 653 5.82 -8.48 29.36
CA ASN A 653 4.65 -7.72 29.76
C ASN A 653 3.54 -8.69 30.15
N LYS A 654 3.10 -8.64 31.41
CA LYS A 654 2.06 -9.54 31.97
C LYS A 654 0.71 -9.42 31.25
N ASN A 655 0.44 -8.26 30.65
CA ASN A 655 -0.88 -7.92 30.16
C ASN A 655 -0.82 -7.51 28.69
N GLU A 656 -1.65 -8.15 27.86
CA GLU A 656 -2.23 -7.48 26.69
C GLU A 656 -2.70 -6.10 27.16
N VAL A 657 -2.25 -5.01 26.52
CA VAL A 657 -2.44 -3.61 26.94
C VAL A 657 -3.62 -3.48 27.91
N GLN A 658 -3.36 -3.42 29.23
CA GLN A 658 -4.45 -3.37 30.23
C GLN A 658 -5.49 -2.38 29.74
N GLY A 659 -6.74 -2.82 29.64
CA GLY A 659 -7.82 -2.07 29.02
C GLY A 659 -7.81 -0.66 29.58
N ARG A 660 -7.23 0.29 28.84
CA ARG A 660 -7.25 1.69 29.25
C ARG A 660 -8.63 2.18 28.89
N TYR A 661 -9.51 2.26 29.87
CA TYR A 661 -10.83 2.79 29.66
C TYR A 661 -10.75 4.32 29.64
N ILE A 662 -11.24 4.91 28.56
CA ILE A 662 -11.30 6.35 28.38
C ILE A 662 -12.73 6.79 28.63
N ILE A 663 -12.91 7.63 29.64
CA ILE A 663 -14.19 8.22 30.00
C ILE A 663 -14.22 9.61 29.41
N ASP A 664 -14.87 9.73 28.25
CA ASP A 664 -15.13 11.01 27.59
C ASP A 664 -16.43 11.61 28.12
N LEU A 665 -16.34 12.26 29.28
CA LEU A 665 -17.51 12.76 30.01
C LEU A 665 -18.19 13.93 29.27
N ALA A 666 -17.49 14.59 28.34
CA ALA A 666 -18.05 15.66 27.52
C ALA A 666 -19.07 15.17 26.47
N ASN A 667 -18.98 13.90 26.04
CA ASN A 667 -19.82 13.31 25.00
C ASN A 667 -20.73 12.18 25.50
N PHE A 668 -20.69 11.85 26.79
CA PHE A 668 -21.42 10.70 27.36
C PHE A 668 -22.95 10.87 27.38
N ASP A 669 -23.48 12.09 27.18
CA ASP A 669 -24.93 12.36 27.13
C ASP A 669 -25.30 13.57 26.24
N ASN A 670 -25.36 13.36 24.91
CA ASN A 670 -25.83 14.32 23.88
C ASN A 670 -25.23 15.75 23.92
N GLY A 671 -24.09 15.95 24.57
CA GLY A 671 -23.35 17.21 24.58
C GLY A 671 -23.72 18.20 25.69
N HIS A 672 -24.59 17.81 26.65
CA HIS A 672 -24.98 18.65 27.80
C HIS A 672 -23.88 18.82 28.86
N ASN A 673 -22.80 18.04 28.77
CA ASN A 673 -21.68 18.01 29.71
C ASN A 673 -20.42 18.73 29.19
N ARG A 674 -20.58 19.81 28.42
CA ARG A 674 -19.46 20.64 27.93
C ARG A 674 -19.05 21.67 28.99
N PHE A 675 -18.20 21.25 29.91
CA PHE A 675 -17.64 22.13 30.94
C PHE A 675 -16.41 22.90 30.43
N THR A 676 -16.21 24.11 30.94
CA THR A 676 -14.89 24.76 30.91
C THR A 676 -13.89 23.97 31.76
N GLU A 677 -12.59 24.20 31.57
CA GLU A 677 -11.56 23.48 32.34
C GLU A 677 -11.72 23.68 33.86
N GLU A 678 -12.07 24.90 34.28
CA GLU A 678 -12.26 25.25 35.69
C GLU A 678 -13.51 24.57 36.27
N GLU A 679 -14.63 24.57 35.54
CA GLU A 679 -15.85 23.86 35.94
C GLU A 679 -15.62 22.35 36.03
N PHE A 680 -14.87 21.78 35.09
CA PHE A 680 -14.54 20.36 35.10
C PHE A 680 -13.67 19.98 36.30
N ARG A 681 -12.68 20.83 36.64
CA ARG A 681 -11.85 20.68 37.85
C ARG A 681 -12.69 20.70 39.13
N ASN A 682 -13.73 21.52 39.18
CA ASN A 682 -14.60 21.63 40.36
C ASN A 682 -15.64 20.50 40.46
N ARG A 683 -15.97 19.85 39.34
CA ARG A 683 -17.02 18.81 39.27
C ARG A 683 -16.48 17.38 39.37
N ILE A 684 -15.18 17.18 39.13
CA ILE A 684 -14.55 15.86 39.22
C ILE A 684 -14.35 15.45 40.68
N LEU A 685 -14.61 14.18 40.98
CA LEU A 685 -14.60 13.62 42.34
C LEU A 685 -13.40 12.70 42.59
N VAL A 686 -12.53 12.55 41.59
CA VAL A 686 -11.38 11.64 41.60
C VAL A 686 -10.10 12.34 41.14
N ASN A 687 -8.96 11.79 41.55
CA ASN A 687 -7.62 12.31 41.26
C ASN A 687 -6.76 11.27 40.52
N GLU A 688 -5.76 11.74 39.77
CA GLU A 688 -4.75 10.88 39.16
C GLU A 688 -4.02 10.02 40.22
N GLY A 689 -3.76 8.76 39.91
CA GLY A 689 -3.11 7.79 40.81
C GLY A 689 -4.06 7.03 41.76
N ARG A 690 -5.35 7.38 41.81
CA ARG A 690 -6.34 6.69 42.67
C ARG A 690 -6.91 5.44 41.99
N ILE A 691 -7.01 4.35 42.75
CA ILE A 691 -7.83 3.19 42.36
C ILE A 691 -9.29 3.50 42.72
N VAL A 692 -10.18 3.40 41.74
CA VAL A 692 -11.61 3.68 41.84
C VAL A 692 -12.35 2.36 41.58
N LYS A 693 -13.30 2.02 42.44
CA LYS A 693 -14.11 0.79 42.29
C LYS A 693 -15.25 1.01 41.31
N LYS A 694 -15.82 -0.07 40.79
CA LYS A 694 -17.07 -0.04 40.03
C LYS A 694 -18.17 0.67 40.84
N ASP A 695 -18.99 1.44 40.14
CA ASP A 695 -20.10 2.27 40.62
C ASP A 695 -19.69 3.43 41.56
N GLU A 696 -18.40 3.67 41.76
CA GLU A 696 -17.93 4.79 42.56
C GLU A 696 -18.03 6.12 41.78
N PRO A 697 -18.47 7.24 42.41
CA PRO A 697 -18.64 8.53 41.75
C PRO A 697 -17.35 9.09 41.11
N LEU A 698 -17.41 9.47 39.83
CA LEU A 698 -16.33 10.10 39.08
C LEU A 698 -16.52 11.60 38.90
N LEU A 699 -17.73 12.03 38.52
CA LEU A 699 -18.04 13.40 38.11
C LEU A 699 -19.49 13.73 38.45
N ARG A 700 -19.76 14.97 38.87
CA ARG A 700 -21.13 15.54 38.88
C ARG A 700 -21.39 16.32 37.60
N GLY A 701 -22.15 15.73 36.69
CA GLY A 701 -22.56 16.36 35.44
C GLY A 701 -24.08 16.50 35.34
N PHE A 702 -24.59 16.55 34.12
CA PHE A 702 -25.99 16.69 33.78
C PHE A 702 -26.44 15.53 32.90
N LYS A 703 -27.71 15.14 33.03
CA LYS A 703 -28.35 14.12 32.20
C LYS A 703 -29.72 14.59 31.72
N GLU A 704 -30.07 14.27 30.49
CA GLU A 704 -31.40 14.57 29.94
C GLU A 704 -32.40 13.47 30.32
N GLU A 705 -33.44 13.82 31.09
CA GLU A 705 -34.53 12.93 31.47
C GLU A 705 -35.81 13.31 30.72
N PHE A 706 -36.49 12.31 30.15
CA PHE A 706 -37.77 12.49 29.48
C PHE A 706 -38.90 12.15 30.43
N SER A 707 -39.74 13.13 30.76
CA SER A 707 -40.98 12.88 31.51
C SER A 707 -42.18 12.95 30.57
N ALA A 708 -42.97 11.87 30.51
CA ALA A 708 -44.27 11.89 29.87
C ALA A 708 -45.33 12.25 30.92
N THR A 709 -45.88 13.46 30.85
CA THR A 709 -47.07 13.83 31.62
C THR A 709 -48.32 13.42 30.85
N PHE A 710 -49.20 12.67 31.48
CA PHE A 710 -50.56 12.45 30.99
C PHE A 710 -51.39 13.67 31.34
N ASP A 711 -51.64 14.53 30.36
CA ASP A 711 -52.70 15.53 30.45
C ASP A 711 -53.82 15.10 29.51
N HIS A 712 -55.07 15.18 29.98
CA HIS A 712 -56.18 14.43 29.37
C HIS A 712 -56.67 14.99 28.03
N ASP A 713 -56.12 16.10 27.53
CA ASP A 713 -56.72 16.82 26.39
C ASP A 713 -55.79 17.28 25.25
N ILE A 714 -54.47 17.02 25.24
CA ILE A 714 -53.61 17.37 24.07
C ILE A 714 -52.53 16.30 23.86
N GLU A 715 -52.20 16.01 22.59
CA GLU A 715 -51.15 15.09 22.12
C GLU A 715 -49.94 14.97 23.06
N LYS A 716 -49.43 13.74 23.27
CA LYS A 716 -48.24 13.43 24.08
C LYS A 716 -47.08 14.38 23.74
N ALA A 717 -46.91 15.42 24.54
CA ALA A 717 -45.72 16.27 24.53
C ALA A 717 -44.65 15.61 25.41
N LEU A 718 -43.66 14.98 24.78
CA LEU A 718 -42.43 14.53 25.44
C LEU A 718 -41.64 15.77 25.84
N HIS A 719 -41.64 16.10 27.12
CA HIS A 719 -40.82 17.18 27.67
C HIS A 719 -39.50 16.59 28.17
N SER A 720 -38.37 17.10 27.68
CA SER A 720 -37.05 16.78 28.21
C SER A 720 -36.65 17.78 29.28
N LYS A 721 -36.09 17.28 30.39
CA LYS A 721 -35.57 18.08 31.50
C LYS A 721 -34.14 17.68 31.77
N ILE A 722 -33.24 18.66 31.81
CA ILE A 722 -31.84 18.45 32.17
C ILE A 722 -31.73 18.47 33.70
N VAL A 723 -31.22 17.39 34.30
CA VAL A 723 -31.04 17.24 35.75
C VAL A 723 -29.58 16.95 36.10
N GLU A 724 -29.15 17.33 37.31
CA GLU A 724 -27.82 16.98 37.78
C GLU A 724 -27.72 15.47 38.01
N HIS A 725 -26.64 14.85 37.51
CA HIS A 725 -26.42 13.41 37.55
C HIS A 725 -24.98 13.10 37.94
N VAL A 726 -24.82 12.11 38.81
CA VAL A 726 -23.50 11.61 39.20
C VAL A 726 -23.11 10.50 38.24
N PHE A 727 -22.04 10.73 37.49
CA PHE A 727 -21.45 9.71 36.62
C PHE A 727 -20.52 8.84 37.45
N ASN A 728 -20.81 7.55 37.48
CA ASN A 728 -20.07 6.56 38.24
C ASN A 728 -19.08 5.80 37.37
N MET A 729 -18.06 5.25 38.00
CA MET A 729 -17.04 4.44 37.37
C MET A 729 -17.66 3.12 36.86
N PRO A 730 -17.56 2.80 35.56
CA PRO A 730 -18.22 1.61 35.02
C PRO A 730 -17.52 0.30 35.42
N TYR A 731 -16.22 0.34 35.76
CA TYR A 731 -15.38 -0.81 36.10
C TYR A 731 -14.34 -0.43 37.15
N ALA A 732 -13.83 -1.38 37.94
CA ALA A 732 -12.71 -1.07 38.83
C ALA A 732 -11.47 -0.68 38.02
N GLY A 733 -10.79 0.42 38.37
CA GLY A 733 -9.65 0.89 37.61
C GLY A 733 -8.78 1.94 38.30
N LEU A 734 -7.51 2.02 37.90
CA LEU A 734 -6.56 3.03 38.34
C LEU A 734 -6.63 4.26 37.44
N ILE A 735 -6.93 5.44 37.99
CA ILE A 735 -6.94 6.70 37.22
C ILE A 735 -5.50 7.05 36.84
N ARG A 736 -5.13 6.93 35.57
CA ARG A 736 -3.79 7.25 35.07
C ARG A 736 -3.60 8.72 34.75
N LYS A 737 -4.61 9.34 34.14
CA LYS A 737 -4.54 10.74 33.70
C LYS A 737 -5.92 11.36 33.59
N ILE A 738 -6.02 12.64 33.93
CA ILE A 738 -7.23 13.46 33.75
C ILE A 738 -6.85 14.65 32.85
N TYR A 739 -7.52 14.76 31.70
CA TYR A 739 -7.39 15.89 30.78
C TYR A 739 -8.56 16.85 31.01
N TYR A 740 -8.36 17.77 31.95
CA TYR A 740 -9.39 18.72 32.37
C TYR A 740 -9.90 19.61 31.24
N ASN A 741 -9.03 19.95 30.29
CA ASN A 741 -9.33 20.79 29.13
C ASN A 741 -10.27 20.14 28.10
N ILE A 742 -10.45 18.82 28.12
CA ILE A 742 -11.36 18.08 27.23
C ILE A 742 -12.35 17.20 27.97
N GLY A 743 -12.35 17.22 29.30
CA GLY A 743 -13.25 16.43 30.13
C GLY A 743 -13.00 14.92 30.05
N LEU A 744 -11.75 14.50 29.84
CA LEU A 744 -11.40 13.10 29.57
C LEU A 744 -10.62 12.47 30.71
N ILE A 745 -11.04 11.28 31.15
CA ILE A 745 -10.35 10.49 32.17
C ILE A 745 -9.79 9.23 31.51
N ILE A 746 -8.49 8.99 31.65
CA ILE A 746 -7.87 7.72 31.28
C ILE A 746 -7.71 6.90 32.56
N ALA A 747 -8.45 5.81 32.65
CA ALA A 747 -8.33 4.81 33.69
C ALA A 747 -7.75 3.51 33.12
N GLU A 748 -7.01 2.76 33.92
CA GLU A 748 -6.53 1.43 33.59
C GLU A 748 -7.40 0.42 34.32
N GLU A 749 -8.15 -0.39 33.58
CA GLU A 749 -9.03 -1.41 34.15
C GLU A 749 -8.20 -2.42 34.96
N ILE A 750 -8.67 -2.69 36.18
CA ILE A 750 -8.14 -3.77 37.00
C ILE A 750 -8.95 -5.01 36.65
N CYS A 751 -8.42 -5.82 35.74
CA CYS A 751 -9.08 -7.04 35.32
C CYS A 751 -8.95 -8.13 36.38
N ASP A 752 -10.05 -8.86 36.61
CA ASP A 752 -10.03 -10.10 37.37
C ASP A 752 -9.74 -11.28 36.42
N TYR A 753 -8.64 -11.98 36.70
CA TYR A 753 -8.17 -13.13 35.89
C TYR A 753 -8.79 -14.46 36.34
N ALA A 754 -9.58 -14.46 37.41
CA ALA A 754 -10.25 -15.66 37.87
C ALA A 754 -11.34 -16.12 36.88
N PRO A 755 -11.49 -17.43 36.64
CA PRO A 755 -12.61 -17.93 35.85
C PRO A 755 -13.91 -17.73 36.61
N HIS A 756 -14.89 -17.11 35.96
CA HIS A 756 -16.23 -16.88 36.49
C HIS A 756 -17.23 -17.75 35.74
N SER A 757 -18.06 -18.48 36.48
CA SER A 757 -19.11 -19.32 35.93
C SER A 757 -20.46 -18.75 36.34
N ILE A 758 -21.36 -18.57 35.37
CA ILE A 758 -22.73 -18.10 35.60
C ILE A 758 -23.72 -19.14 35.07
N THR A 759 -24.68 -19.53 35.91
CA THR A 759 -25.71 -20.51 35.55
C THR A 759 -26.89 -19.81 34.89
N VAL A 760 -26.76 -19.56 33.58
CA VAL A 760 -27.73 -18.80 32.79
C VAL A 760 -29.11 -19.45 32.77
N SER A 761 -29.21 -20.77 32.92
CA SER A 761 -30.50 -21.48 33.04
C SER A 761 -31.32 -21.05 34.24
N ASP A 762 -30.66 -20.84 35.38
CA ASP A 762 -31.32 -20.49 36.64
C ASP A 762 -31.80 -19.04 36.61
N ASP A 763 -30.95 -18.16 36.07
CA ASP A 763 -31.26 -16.73 35.94
C ASP A 763 -32.38 -16.47 34.93
N LEU A 764 -32.42 -17.21 33.80
CA LEU A 764 -33.50 -17.12 32.81
C LEU A 764 -34.75 -17.95 33.16
N LYS A 765 -34.68 -18.82 34.18
CA LYS A 765 -35.73 -19.80 34.54
C LYS A 765 -36.12 -20.74 33.37
N VAL A 766 -35.14 -21.20 32.60
CA VAL A 766 -35.34 -22.12 31.47
C VAL A 766 -34.54 -23.42 31.67
N LYS A 767 -34.94 -24.50 30.97
CA LYS A 767 -34.17 -25.76 31.01
C LYS A 767 -32.76 -25.53 30.45
N PRO A 768 -31.70 -26.15 31.04
CA PRO A 768 -30.32 -26.05 30.57
C PRO A 768 -30.14 -26.26 29.06
N SER A 769 -30.86 -27.21 28.47
CA SER A 769 -30.82 -27.53 27.05
C SER A 769 -31.33 -26.42 26.12
N LEU A 770 -32.05 -25.43 26.65
CA LEU A 770 -32.63 -24.32 25.88
C LEU A 770 -31.83 -23.02 26.01
N VAL A 771 -30.83 -22.96 26.90
CA VAL A 771 -30.03 -21.76 27.16
C VAL A 771 -29.34 -21.23 25.90
N THR A 772 -28.85 -22.11 25.04
CA THR A 772 -28.21 -21.74 23.76
C THR A 772 -29.11 -20.94 22.82
N ASN A 773 -30.43 -21.04 22.96
CA ASN A 773 -31.38 -20.30 22.11
C ASN A 773 -31.59 -18.84 22.56
N TYR A 774 -31.20 -18.52 23.80
CA TYR A 774 -31.41 -17.20 24.41
C TYR A 774 -30.10 -16.45 24.65
N LEU A 775 -28.95 -17.10 24.41
CA LEU A 775 -27.64 -16.47 24.47
C LEU A 775 -27.47 -15.48 23.33
N SER A 776 -26.99 -14.28 23.69
CA SER A 776 -26.60 -13.23 22.76
C SER A 776 -25.11 -13.28 22.40
N VAL A 777 -24.38 -14.26 22.94
CA VAL A 777 -22.93 -14.44 22.81
C VAL A 777 -22.60 -15.90 22.48
N LYS A 778 -21.48 -16.12 21.80
CA LYS A 778 -20.95 -17.43 21.41
C LYS A 778 -19.65 -17.73 22.14
N GLN A 779 -19.28 -19.01 22.16
CA GLN A 779 -17.96 -19.41 22.65
C GLN A 779 -16.87 -18.71 21.84
N GLY A 780 -15.90 -18.10 22.52
CA GLY A 780 -14.86 -17.26 21.93
C GLY A 780 -15.18 -15.76 21.89
N ASP A 781 -16.42 -15.34 22.17
CA ASP A 781 -16.76 -13.91 22.20
C ASP A 781 -16.16 -13.23 23.44
N PHE A 782 -15.62 -12.02 23.25
CA PHE A 782 -15.21 -11.16 24.36
C PHE A 782 -16.43 -10.44 24.94
N VAL A 783 -16.63 -10.55 26.25
CA VAL A 783 -17.71 -9.90 26.99
C VAL A 783 -17.14 -9.02 28.10
N ARG A 784 -17.78 -7.88 28.34
CA ARG A 784 -17.45 -7.03 29.49
C ARG A 784 -18.33 -7.33 30.68
N GLU A 785 -17.82 -7.11 31.89
CA GLU A 785 -18.65 -7.16 33.09
C GLU A 785 -19.91 -6.28 32.92
N GLY A 786 -21.08 -6.80 33.28
CA GLY A 786 -22.36 -6.12 33.12
C GLY A 786 -22.95 -6.16 31.69
N GLN A 787 -22.24 -6.66 30.67
CA GLN A 787 -22.80 -6.85 29.33
C GLN A 787 -23.91 -7.91 29.37
N ILE A 788 -25.01 -7.68 28.65
CA ILE A 788 -26.08 -8.68 28.50
C ILE A 788 -25.53 -9.85 27.69
N ILE A 789 -25.51 -11.04 28.28
CA ILE A 789 -25.05 -12.28 27.65
C ILE A 789 -26.21 -13.19 27.26
N ALA A 790 -27.38 -13.04 27.88
CA ALA A 790 -28.59 -13.75 27.52
C ALA A 790 -29.85 -12.92 27.80
N GLN A 791 -30.91 -13.11 27.03
CA GLN A 791 -32.20 -12.46 27.27
C GLN A 791 -33.39 -13.33 26.86
N ILE A 792 -34.48 -13.23 27.62
CA ILE A 792 -35.77 -13.86 27.30
C ILE A 792 -36.92 -12.87 27.51
N ILE A 793 -37.92 -12.94 26.62
CA ILE A 793 -39.15 -12.15 26.71
C ILE A 793 -40.13 -12.92 27.60
N THR A 794 -40.67 -12.26 28.62
CA THR A 794 -41.66 -12.83 29.55
C THR A 794 -42.93 -11.98 29.55
N GLU A 795 -44.10 -12.60 29.53
CA GLU A 795 -45.36 -11.89 29.70
C GLU A 795 -45.61 -11.60 31.18
N SER A 796 -45.87 -10.33 31.53
CA SER A 796 -46.34 -9.98 32.87
C SER A 796 -47.83 -10.31 33.03
N PRO A 797 -48.34 -10.52 34.26
CA PRO A 797 -49.77 -10.73 34.53
C PRO A 797 -50.68 -9.59 34.05
N THR A 798 -50.10 -8.41 33.75
CA THR A 798 -50.78 -7.21 33.29
C THR A 798 -50.71 -7.01 31.75
N GLY A 799 -50.19 -7.98 30.99
CA GLY A 799 -50.13 -7.94 29.52
C GLY A 799 -49.01 -7.07 28.94
N ALA A 800 -48.11 -6.53 29.78
CA ALA A 800 -46.90 -5.84 29.32
C ALA A 800 -45.76 -6.85 29.14
N ALA A 801 -45.05 -6.79 28.01
CA ALA A 801 -43.86 -7.61 27.76
C ALA A 801 -42.70 -7.17 28.67
N GLY A 802 -42.29 -8.05 29.59
CA GLY A 802 -41.09 -7.92 30.40
C GLY A 802 -39.90 -8.65 29.77
N TYR A 803 -38.69 -8.31 30.20
CA TYR A 803 -37.46 -8.99 29.78
C TYR A 803 -36.69 -9.45 31.00
N ILE A 804 -36.28 -10.72 31.02
CA ILE A 804 -35.24 -11.18 31.94
C ILE A 804 -33.92 -11.13 31.18
N LYS A 805 -32.94 -10.43 31.75
CA LYS A 805 -31.60 -10.22 31.17
C LYS A 805 -30.57 -10.82 32.11
N VAL A 806 -29.66 -11.60 31.56
CA VAL A 806 -28.51 -12.13 32.29
C VAL A 806 -27.28 -11.34 31.86
N HIS A 807 -26.53 -10.86 32.85
CA HIS A 807 -25.37 -10.02 32.65
C HIS A 807 -24.08 -10.80 32.94
N SER A 808 -23.01 -10.48 32.22
CA SER A 808 -21.68 -11.04 32.46
C SER A 808 -21.19 -10.66 33.86
N PRO A 809 -20.77 -11.63 34.71
CA PRO A 809 -20.26 -11.34 36.06
C PRO A 809 -18.84 -10.78 36.07
N SER A 810 -18.08 -10.94 34.98
CA SER A 810 -16.71 -10.45 34.84
C SER A 810 -16.41 -10.05 33.39
N THR A 811 -15.33 -9.32 33.16
CA THR A 811 -14.79 -9.05 31.82
C THR A 811 -13.91 -10.22 31.38
N GLY A 812 -14.07 -10.72 30.16
CA GLY A 812 -13.24 -11.83 29.65
C GLY A 812 -13.81 -12.48 28.39
N PHE A 813 -13.21 -13.58 27.95
CA PHE A 813 -13.72 -14.38 26.84
C PHE A 813 -14.67 -15.46 27.34
N VAL A 814 -15.74 -15.72 26.60
CA VAL A 814 -16.63 -16.87 26.82
C VAL A 814 -15.85 -18.14 26.48
N LYS A 815 -15.32 -18.82 27.50
CA LYS A 815 -14.48 -20.02 27.36
C LYS A 815 -15.28 -21.25 27.03
N GLU A 816 -16.43 -21.39 27.67
CA GLU A 816 -17.25 -22.59 27.58
C GLU A 816 -18.72 -22.21 27.75
N ILE A 817 -19.58 -22.81 26.92
CA ILE A 817 -21.03 -22.79 27.07
C ILE A 817 -21.45 -24.24 27.26
N ASN A 818 -21.81 -24.61 28.49
CA ASN A 818 -22.15 -25.98 28.83
C ASN A 818 -23.65 -26.21 28.68
N SER A 819 -24.05 -26.93 27.63
CA SER A 819 -25.46 -27.20 27.30
C SER A 819 -26.17 -28.18 28.24
N ILE A 820 -25.43 -28.91 29.08
CA ILE A 820 -25.97 -29.87 30.06
C ILE A 820 -26.32 -29.14 31.36
N THR A 821 -25.45 -28.24 31.81
CA THR A 821 -25.62 -27.49 33.08
C THR A 821 -26.23 -26.11 32.88
N GLY A 822 -26.30 -25.59 31.64
CA GLY A 822 -26.78 -24.25 31.35
C GLY A 822 -25.82 -23.15 31.79
N CYS A 823 -24.56 -23.52 32.10
CA CYS A 823 -23.54 -22.63 32.62
C CYS A 823 -22.70 -22.01 31.50
N VAL A 824 -22.39 -20.73 31.62
CA VAL A 824 -21.44 -20.00 30.78
C VAL A 824 -20.23 -19.65 31.61
N LYS A 825 -19.04 -20.05 31.15
CA LYS A 825 -17.76 -19.74 31.80
C LYS A 825 -17.07 -18.62 31.06
N ILE A 826 -16.74 -17.56 31.78
CA ILE A 826 -16.05 -16.36 31.29
C ILE A 826 -14.72 -16.25 32.01
N GLN A 827 -13.65 -16.06 31.25
CA GLN A 827 -12.31 -15.91 31.82
C GLN A 827 -11.52 -14.91 30.99
N TYR A 828 -10.87 -13.97 31.67
CA TYR A 828 -9.87 -13.13 31.07
C TYR A 828 -8.58 -13.95 30.90
N GLU A 829 -8.12 -14.13 29.66
CA GLU A 829 -6.80 -14.71 29.40
C GLU A 829 -5.77 -13.59 29.33
N ALA A 830 -4.83 -13.58 30.27
CA ALA A 830 -3.60 -12.84 30.07
C ALA A 830 -2.80 -13.56 28.96
N ASP A 831 -2.57 -12.90 27.84
CA ASP A 831 -1.58 -13.32 26.86
C ASP A 831 -0.31 -12.48 27.04
N PRO A 832 0.61 -12.89 27.93
CA PRO A 832 1.81 -12.12 28.23
C PRO A 832 2.74 -12.07 27.01
N PHE A 833 3.22 -10.88 26.69
CA PHE A 833 4.23 -10.71 25.66
C PHE A 833 5.62 -10.97 26.24
N TYR A 834 6.31 -12.00 25.74
CA TYR A 834 7.66 -12.35 26.16
C TYR A 834 8.71 -11.85 25.17
N LEU A 835 9.68 -11.07 25.65
CA LEU A 835 10.85 -10.67 24.88
C LEU A 835 11.99 -11.63 25.17
N LYS A 836 12.34 -12.44 24.16
CA LYS A 836 13.53 -13.30 24.19
C LYS A 836 14.81 -12.52 23.90
N ALA A 837 15.93 -13.00 24.43
CA ALA A 837 17.27 -12.49 24.14
C ALA A 837 17.58 -12.55 22.63
N PHE A 838 17.12 -13.62 21.97
CA PHE A 838 17.33 -13.94 20.54
C PHE A 838 18.79 -14.21 20.15
N VAL A 839 19.74 -13.95 21.04
CA VAL A 839 21.16 -14.27 20.86
C VAL A 839 21.79 -14.70 22.18
N ASP A 840 22.78 -15.58 22.09
CA ASP A 840 23.64 -15.88 23.22
C ASP A 840 24.61 -14.72 23.43
N GLY A 841 24.75 -14.23 24.67
CA GLY A 841 25.61 -13.08 24.92
C GLY A 841 25.59 -12.57 26.35
N ARG A 842 26.15 -11.38 26.54
CA ARG A 842 26.22 -10.70 27.83
C ARG A 842 25.44 -9.39 27.81
N ILE A 843 24.65 -9.15 28.86
CA ILE A 843 23.93 -7.89 29.02
C ILE A 843 24.92 -6.75 29.31
N THR A 844 25.03 -5.79 28.40
CA THR A 844 25.89 -4.61 28.56
C THR A 844 25.15 -3.43 29.20
N GLU A 845 23.84 -3.33 28.94
CA GLU A 845 22.99 -2.24 29.41
C GLU A 845 21.57 -2.73 29.65
N VAL A 846 20.94 -2.29 30.74
CA VAL A 846 19.52 -2.53 31.03
C VAL A 846 18.74 -1.27 30.69
N ILE A 847 17.71 -1.42 29.87
CA ILE A 847 16.80 -0.35 29.49
C ILE A 847 15.59 -0.44 30.42
N GLU A 848 15.51 0.52 31.34
CA GLU A 848 14.57 0.49 32.46
C GLU A 848 13.12 0.23 32.01
N ASN A 849 12.52 -0.81 32.59
CA ASN A 849 11.15 -1.26 32.32
C ASN A 849 10.86 -1.51 30.83
N GLN A 850 11.87 -1.82 29.99
CA GLN A 850 11.66 -1.98 28.56
C GLN A 850 12.50 -3.11 27.94
N GLY A 851 13.72 -3.37 28.41
CA GLY A 851 14.53 -4.45 27.86
C GLY A 851 16.01 -4.30 28.17
N ALA A 852 16.87 -4.75 27.25
CA ALA A 852 18.31 -4.77 27.45
C ALA A 852 19.10 -4.74 26.15
N LYS A 853 20.38 -4.33 26.24
CA LYS A 853 21.38 -4.42 25.18
C LYS A 853 22.30 -5.60 25.45
N ILE A 854 22.47 -6.45 24.44
CA ILE A 854 23.18 -7.71 24.52
C ILE A 854 24.40 -7.63 23.61
N GLU A 855 25.59 -7.81 24.17
CA GLU A 855 26.80 -8.03 23.40
C GLU A 855 26.94 -9.52 23.10
N SER A 856 26.97 -9.87 21.82
CA SER A 856 27.08 -11.25 21.34
C SER A 856 28.24 -11.34 20.35
N ASN A 857 29.03 -12.41 20.47
CA ASN A 857 29.99 -12.80 19.43
C ASN A 857 29.31 -13.87 18.57
N SER A 858 28.97 -13.53 17.34
CA SER A 858 28.15 -14.40 16.48
C SER A 858 28.50 -14.22 15.00
N ILE A 859 28.17 -15.24 14.21
CA ILE A 859 28.24 -15.19 12.75
C ILE A 859 26.82 -15.00 12.24
N CYS A 860 26.61 -14.06 11.32
CA CYS A 860 25.28 -13.77 10.79
C CYS A 860 25.25 -13.95 9.29
N LEU A 861 24.34 -14.79 8.84
CA LEU A 861 24.03 -15.02 7.44
C LEU A 861 22.74 -14.28 7.08
N GLN A 862 22.68 -13.75 5.86
CA GLN A 862 21.49 -13.08 5.33
C GLN A 862 20.92 -13.86 4.16
N GLY A 863 19.62 -14.15 4.22
CA GLY A 863 18.88 -14.72 3.09
C GLY A 863 18.33 -13.65 2.15
N ALA A 864 17.87 -14.08 0.98
CA ALA A 864 17.16 -13.25 0.02
C ALA A 864 15.80 -12.80 0.56
N ILE A 865 15.01 -13.77 1.03
CA ILE A 865 13.64 -13.60 1.54
C ILE A 865 13.32 -14.67 2.59
N GLY A 866 12.44 -14.35 3.52
CA GLY A 866 11.95 -15.26 4.53
C GLY A 866 10.50 -14.97 4.88
N PHE A 867 9.94 -15.83 5.72
CA PHE A 867 8.57 -15.76 6.21
C PHE A 867 8.51 -16.13 7.69
N GLY A 868 7.54 -15.61 8.43
CA GLY A 868 7.46 -15.78 9.87
C GLY A 868 8.50 -14.97 10.66
N GLY A 869 8.28 -14.86 11.97
CA GLY A 869 9.05 -13.99 12.85
C GLY A 869 10.37 -14.57 13.35
N GLU A 870 10.70 -14.26 14.61
CA GLU A 870 11.90 -14.74 15.29
C GLU A 870 11.67 -16.11 15.92
N ASN A 871 12.56 -17.06 15.65
CA ASN A 871 12.58 -18.39 16.26
C ASN A 871 14.01 -18.80 16.65
N THR A 872 14.13 -19.61 17.70
CA THR A 872 15.39 -20.11 18.23
C THR A 872 15.28 -21.62 18.44
N GLY A 873 16.34 -22.37 18.18
CA GLY A 873 16.28 -23.82 18.31
C GLY A 873 17.57 -24.53 17.91
N ARG A 874 17.61 -25.84 18.18
CA ARG A 874 18.72 -26.72 17.83
C ARG A 874 18.74 -26.98 16.33
N LEU A 875 19.87 -26.72 15.67
CA LEU A 875 20.04 -26.89 14.24
C LEU A 875 20.24 -28.36 13.86
N ILE A 876 19.41 -28.89 12.97
CA ILE A 876 19.59 -30.20 12.34
C ILE A 876 19.77 -29.99 10.83
N VAL A 877 20.88 -30.48 10.28
CA VAL A 877 21.26 -30.28 8.88
C VAL A 877 21.24 -31.61 8.14
N GLY A 878 20.52 -31.72 7.02
CA GLY A 878 20.40 -32.95 6.25
C GLY A 878 19.63 -32.79 4.93
N CYS A 879 19.58 -33.86 4.14
CA CYS A 879 18.63 -33.97 3.04
C CYS A 879 17.24 -34.29 3.61
N PHE A 880 16.17 -33.94 2.89
CA PHE A 880 14.81 -34.08 3.43
C PHE A 880 14.47 -35.53 3.83
N VAL A 881 14.86 -36.51 3.01
CA VAL A 881 14.63 -37.94 3.29
C VAL A 881 15.30 -38.37 4.59
N ASP A 882 16.55 -37.94 4.81
CA ASP A 882 17.31 -38.28 6.03
C ASP A 882 16.68 -37.62 7.26
N LEU A 883 16.25 -36.35 7.11
CA LEU A 883 15.59 -35.60 8.18
C LEU A 883 14.28 -36.28 8.59
N GLN A 884 13.46 -36.71 7.63
CA GLN A 884 12.22 -37.44 7.90
C GLN A 884 12.47 -38.76 8.62
N ALA A 885 13.48 -39.53 8.20
CA ALA A 885 13.82 -40.81 8.83
C ALA A 885 14.38 -40.64 10.26
N SER A 886 15.08 -39.54 10.51
CA SER A 886 15.71 -39.26 11.81
C SER A 886 14.76 -38.64 12.85
N PHE A 887 13.59 -38.17 12.43
CA PHE A 887 12.61 -37.54 13.32
C PHE A 887 11.81 -38.62 14.06
N THR A 888 11.89 -38.61 15.39
CA THR A 888 11.20 -39.56 16.27
C THR A 888 10.36 -38.82 17.31
N ASP A 889 9.39 -39.50 17.95
CA ASP A 889 8.51 -38.94 19.00
C ASP A 889 9.28 -38.32 20.19
N THR A 890 10.58 -38.64 20.37
CA THR A 890 11.43 -38.06 21.42
C THR A 890 11.79 -36.57 21.21
N ASN A 891 11.50 -36.01 20.03
CA ASN A 891 11.76 -34.61 19.69
C ASN A 891 10.59 -33.65 20.01
N GLU A 892 9.46 -34.13 20.54
CA GLU A 892 8.22 -33.35 20.68
C GLU A 892 8.34 -32.08 21.54
N ASN A 893 9.31 -32.02 22.46
CA ASN A 893 9.49 -30.91 23.40
C ASN A 893 10.68 -29.97 23.07
N GLU A 894 11.46 -30.23 22.03
CA GLU A 894 12.60 -29.38 21.66
C GLU A 894 12.23 -28.40 20.54
N ASN A 895 12.68 -27.15 20.66
CA ASN A 895 12.62 -26.22 19.53
C ASN A 895 13.69 -26.61 18.51
N ILE A 896 13.28 -27.16 17.36
CA ILE A 896 14.17 -27.59 16.29
C ILE A 896 14.13 -26.58 15.14
N ILE A 897 15.30 -26.30 14.56
CA ILE A 897 15.45 -25.60 13.29
C ILE A 897 16.17 -26.55 12.32
N ILE A 898 15.68 -26.66 11.10
CA ILE A 898 16.28 -27.53 10.08
C ILE A 898 16.98 -26.73 8.99
N ALA A 899 18.11 -27.23 8.49
CA ALA A 899 18.68 -26.78 7.22
C ALA A 899 18.63 -27.91 6.21
N VAL A 900 17.85 -27.72 5.15
CA VAL A 900 17.55 -28.73 4.13
C VAL A 900 18.38 -28.45 2.88
N LYS A 901 19.01 -29.49 2.32
CA LYS A 901 19.74 -29.36 1.04
C LYS A 901 18.79 -29.13 -0.13
N ASP A 902 17.66 -29.83 -0.13
CA ASP A 902 16.64 -29.78 -1.16
C ASP A 902 15.89 -28.43 -1.21
N SER A 903 15.34 -28.09 -2.38
CA SER A 903 14.38 -26.98 -2.50
C SER A 903 13.09 -27.31 -1.75
N LEU A 904 12.47 -26.32 -1.11
CA LEU A 904 11.25 -26.56 -0.35
C LEU A 904 10.06 -26.91 -1.26
N THR A 905 9.17 -27.76 -0.74
CA THR A 905 7.88 -28.11 -1.37
C THR A 905 6.74 -27.97 -0.35
N PRO A 906 5.47 -27.90 -0.79
CA PRO A 906 4.35 -27.80 0.14
C PRO A 906 4.25 -29.00 1.10
N SER A 907 4.58 -30.21 0.63
CA SER A 907 4.60 -31.40 1.49
C SER A 907 5.66 -31.32 2.59
N MET A 908 6.82 -30.70 2.31
CA MET A 908 7.83 -30.42 3.34
C MET A 908 7.30 -29.40 4.37
N LEU A 909 6.63 -28.34 3.92
CA LEU A 909 6.05 -27.32 4.80
C LEU A 909 4.93 -27.88 5.70
N GLU A 910 4.09 -28.77 5.16
CA GLU A 910 3.10 -29.50 5.95
C GLU A 910 3.76 -30.41 6.99
N TRP A 911 4.82 -31.12 6.61
CA TRP A 911 5.59 -31.96 7.52
C TRP A 911 6.24 -31.15 8.65
N ILE A 912 6.85 -29.99 8.34
CA ILE A 912 7.42 -29.05 9.32
C ILE A 912 6.36 -28.62 10.33
N LYS A 913 5.17 -28.25 9.85
CA LYS A 913 4.06 -27.83 10.70
C LYS A 913 3.56 -28.95 11.61
N SER A 914 3.36 -30.15 11.07
CA SER A 914 2.87 -31.31 11.83
C SER A 914 3.84 -31.77 12.93
N ASN A 915 5.15 -31.56 12.72
CA ASN A 915 6.19 -31.92 13.68
C ASN A 915 6.62 -30.75 14.60
N ASN A 916 5.88 -29.62 14.59
CA ASN A 916 6.15 -28.45 15.44
C ASN A 916 7.58 -27.87 15.30
N ILE A 917 8.21 -28.05 14.14
CA ILE A 917 9.55 -27.52 13.84
C ILE A 917 9.47 -26.00 13.78
N LYS A 918 10.36 -25.29 14.49
CA LYS A 918 10.29 -23.82 14.67
C LYS A 918 10.89 -23.04 13.51
N GLY A 919 11.65 -23.69 12.64
CA GLY A 919 11.89 -23.13 11.32
C GLY A 919 12.81 -23.91 10.41
N VAL A 920 13.02 -23.36 9.22
CA VAL A 920 13.70 -24.01 8.11
C VAL A 920 14.59 -23.03 7.34
N ILE A 921 15.78 -23.50 7.01
CA ILE A 921 16.76 -22.84 6.14
C ILE A 921 16.87 -23.68 4.87
N ALA A 922 16.66 -23.05 3.71
CA ALA A 922 16.79 -23.70 2.41
C ALA A 922 17.31 -22.72 1.36
N ALA A 923 17.71 -23.20 0.18
CA ALA A 923 18.08 -22.32 -0.92
C ALA A 923 16.88 -21.56 -1.46
N SER A 924 15.85 -22.30 -1.87
CA SER A 924 14.69 -21.72 -2.54
C SER A 924 13.40 -22.48 -2.32
N ILE A 925 12.30 -21.84 -2.73
CA ILE A 925 10.99 -22.47 -2.96
C ILE A 925 10.44 -21.97 -4.28
N ASP A 926 9.76 -22.83 -5.04
CA ASP A 926 9.05 -22.36 -6.22
C ASP A 926 7.88 -21.45 -5.80
N ASN A 927 7.75 -20.27 -6.41
CA ASN A 927 6.74 -19.30 -5.99
C ASN A 927 5.31 -19.81 -6.24
N LYS A 928 5.08 -20.60 -7.30
CA LYS A 928 3.76 -21.20 -7.54
C LYS A 928 3.39 -22.13 -6.38
N GLU A 929 4.33 -22.96 -5.94
CA GLU A 929 4.15 -23.85 -4.79
C GLU A 929 3.94 -23.09 -3.47
N TRP A 930 4.69 -22.01 -3.25
CA TRP A 930 4.48 -21.12 -2.10
C TRP A 930 3.07 -20.54 -2.08
N VAL A 931 2.60 -19.99 -3.21
CA VAL A 931 1.25 -19.42 -3.32
C VAL A 931 0.18 -20.50 -3.17
N ASN A 932 0.42 -21.71 -3.67
CA ASN A 932 -0.47 -22.85 -3.47
C ASN A 932 -0.60 -23.21 -1.99
N TYR A 933 0.48 -23.15 -1.22
CA TYR A 933 0.47 -23.43 0.22
C TYR A 933 -0.13 -22.27 1.03
N HIS A 934 0.41 -21.06 0.87
CA HIS A 934 0.09 -19.89 1.70
C HIS A 934 -1.19 -19.14 1.24
N LYS A 935 -1.67 -19.40 0.02
CA LYS A 935 -2.85 -18.79 -0.61
C LYS A 935 -2.75 -17.27 -0.85
N LYS A 936 -1.55 -16.69 -0.76
CA LYS A 936 -1.30 -15.27 -1.01
C LYS A 936 0.04 -15.06 -1.71
N GLU A 937 0.06 -14.07 -2.61
CA GLU A 937 1.29 -13.50 -3.16
C GLU A 937 2.05 -12.69 -2.11
N ILE A 938 3.36 -12.53 -2.31
CA ILE A 938 4.19 -11.69 -1.42
C ILE A 938 3.87 -10.19 -1.52
N GLY A 939 3.26 -9.76 -2.62
CA GLY A 939 2.94 -8.36 -2.89
C GLY A 939 4.20 -7.48 -2.94
N VAL A 940 4.36 -6.59 -1.97
CA VAL A 940 5.49 -5.65 -1.85
C VAL A 940 6.67 -6.20 -1.04
N ALA A 941 6.68 -7.51 -0.76
CA ALA A 941 7.74 -8.21 -0.02
C ALA A 941 8.00 -7.60 1.37
N ILE A 942 6.91 -7.37 2.11
CA ILE A 942 6.90 -7.12 3.55
C ILE A 942 6.33 -8.39 4.19
N THR A 943 7.21 -9.21 4.78
CA THR A 943 6.90 -10.53 5.35
C THR A 943 7.23 -10.57 6.84
N GLY A 944 6.91 -11.67 7.52
CA GLY A 944 7.26 -11.94 8.92
C GLY A 944 6.05 -11.97 9.88
N ASP A 945 4.91 -11.48 9.43
CA ASP A 945 3.63 -11.50 10.18
C ASP A 945 2.71 -12.64 9.71
N GLU A 946 3.21 -13.60 8.92
CA GLU A 946 2.46 -14.77 8.52
C GLU A 946 2.23 -15.71 9.71
N ASP A 947 0.99 -16.18 9.90
CA ASP A 947 0.63 -17.14 10.94
C ASP A 947 0.97 -18.58 10.54
N LEU A 948 2.28 -18.86 10.42
CA LEU A 948 2.81 -20.18 10.04
C LEU A 948 3.06 -21.08 11.25
N GLY A 949 3.39 -20.49 12.41
CA GLY A 949 3.89 -21.18 13.59
C GLY A 949 5.39 -21.50 13.56
N TYR A 950 6.09 -21.17 12.47
CA TYR A 950 7.52 -21.39 12.25
C TYR A 950 8.10 -20.32 11.31
N SER A 951 9.43 -20.22 11.25
CA SER A 951 10.12 -19.28 10.35
C SER A 951 10.79 -19.98 9.16
N ILE A 952 10.76 -19.33 8.01
CA ILE A 952 11.41 -19.78 6.77
C ILE A 952 12.49 -18.76 6.42
N VAL A 953 13.70 -19.22 6.11
CA VAL A 953 14.76 -18.38 5.52
C VAL A 953 15.22 -19.03 4.21
N LEU A 954 15.03 -18.32 3.11
CA LEU A 954 15.50 -18.72 1.78
C LEU A 954 16.76 -17.95 1.43
N ILE A 955 17.85 -18.68 1.18
CA ILE A 955 19.14 -18.06 0.87
C ILE A 955 19.11 -17.38 -0.49
N GLU A 956 18.60 -18.06 -1.52
CA GLU A 956 18.68 -17.61 -2.91
C GLU A 956 17.41 -16.91 -3.39
N GLY A 957 16.25 -17.25 -2.82
CA GLY A 957 14.95 -16.66 -3.14
C GLY A 957 13.96 -17.67 -3.70
N PHE A 958 13.32 -17.33 -4.82
CA PHE A 958 12.32 -18.19 -5.46
C PHE A 958 12.93 -19.03 -6.60
N GLY A 959 12.56 -20.30 -6.67
CA GLY A 959 13.10 -21.25 -7.63
C GLY A 959 13.19 -22.67 -7.08
N ILE A 960 13.92 -23.53 -7.79
CA ILE A 960 14.07 -24.96 -7.46
C ILE A 960 15.54 -25.34 -7.18
N SER A 961 16.37 -24.37 -6.78
CA SER A 961 17.78 -24.60 -6.48
C SER A 961 17.96 -25.36 -5.16
N GLN A 962 19.03 -26.13 -5.09
CA GLN A 962 19.50 -26.78 -3.87
C GLN A 962 20.48 -25.86 -3.14
N LEU A 963 20.62 -26.07 -1.84
CA LEU A 963 21.62 -25.35 -1.05
C LEU A 963 23.03 -25.65 -1.56
N ASP A 964 23.79 -24.59 -1.85
CA ASP A 964 25.19 -24.68 -2.27
C ASP A 964 26.00 -25.61 -1.35
N ASP A 965 26.85 -26.45 -1.96
CA ASP A 965 27.59 -27.48 -1.24
C ASP A 965 28.57 -26.92 -0.21
N LYS A 966 29.18 -25.74 -0.46
CA LYS A 966 30.05 -25.10 0.53
C LYS A 966 29.24 -24.61 1.72
N LEU A 967 28.13 -23.93 1.47
CA LEU A 967 27.25 -23.44 2.54
C LEU A 967 26.61 -24.58 3.34
N PHE A 968 26.15 -25.63 2.68
CA PHE A 968 25.60 -26.82 3.33
C PHE A 968 26.65 -27.50 4.23
N THR A 969 27.89 -27.64 3.74
CA THR A 969 29.01 -28.17 4.53
C THR A 969 29.38 -27.24 5.69
N TYR A 970 29.28 -25.93 5.50
CA TYR A 970 29.50 -24.93 6.54
C TYR A 970 28.44 -25.04 7.65
N LEU A 971 27.15 -25.10 7.30
CA LEU A 971 26.05 -25.28 8.26
C LEU A 971 26.14 -26.60 9.03
N LYS A 972 26.60 -27.69 8.40
CA LYS A 972 26.85 -28.97 9.08
C LYS A 972 27.82 -28.84 10.27
N LYS A 973 28.74 -27.87 10.27
CA LYS A 973 29.62 -27.60 11.42
C LYS A 973 28.82 -27.17 12.66
N PHE A 974 27.62 -26.63 12.49
CA PHE A 974 26.75 -26.17 13.57
C PHE A 974 25.62 -27.17 13.88
N HIS A 975 25.66 -28.38 13.30
CA HIS A 975 24.69 -29.43 13.60
C HIS A 975 24.67 -29.73 15.11
N GLY A 976 23.48 -29.75 15.71
CA GLY A 976 23.24 -29.95 17.13
C GLY A 976 23.42 -28.71 18.01
N GLN A 977 23.83 -27.56 17.46
CA GLN A 977 23.98 -26.31 18.22
C GLN A 977 22.71 -25.47 18.17
N ASN A 978 22.49 -24.65 19.20
CA ASN A 978 21.40 -23.67 19.19
C ASN A 978 21.71 -22.51 18.27
N ILE A 979 20.76 -22.16 17.42
CA ILE A 979 20.84 -21.04 16.49
C ILE A 979 19.57 -20.19 16.59
N SER A 980 19.64 -18.99 16.01
CA SER A 980 18.48 -18.09 15.94
C SER A 980 18.21 -17.69 14.50
N ILE A 981 16.93 -17.68 14.11
CA ILE A 981 16.50 -17.31 12.76
C ILE A 981 15.40 -16.24 12.84
N ASN A 982 15.41 -15.33 11.88
CA ASN A 982 14.35 -14.36 11.68
C ASN A 982 13.95 -14.36 10.21
N GLY A 983 12.71 -14.75 9.92
CA GLY A 983 12.17 -14.78 8.55
C GLY A 983 11.72 -13.42 8.04
N ARG A 984 11.64 -12.39 8.90
CA ARG A 984 11.13 -11.08 8.51
C ARG A 984 11.94 -10.48 7.36
N THR A 985 11.23 -10.11 6.30
CA THR A 985 11.82 -9.46 5.13
C THR A 985 11.11 -8.15 4.85
N GLN A 986 11.90 -7.12 4.57
CA GLN A 986 11.44 -5.82 4.11
C GLN A 986 12.49 -5.28 3.12
N ILE A 987 12.14 -5.23 1.84
CA ILE A 987 13.08 -4.86 0.76
C ILE A 987 13.14 -3.36 0.48
N ARG A 988 12.29 -2.57 1.13
CA ARG A 988 12.16 -1.13 0.93
C ARG A 988 11.95 -0.43 2.27
N ALA A 989 12.57 0.74 2.45
CA ALA A 989 12.43 1.61 3.61
C ALA A 989 12.78 0.96 4.96
N GLY A 990 14.03 1.06 5.39
CA GLY A 990 14.49 0.31 6.57
C GLY A 990 14.64 -1.15 6.21
N ILE A 991 15.54 -1.43 5.25
CA ILE A 991 15.73 -2.77 4.69
C ILE A 991 16.04 -3.77 5.81
N ILE A 992 15.20 -4.81 5.91
CA ILE A 992 15.38 -5.96 6.79
C ILE A 992 15.53 -7.17 5.86
N ARG A 993 16.69 -7.81 5.91
CA ARG A 993 16.89 -9.13 5.30
C ARG A 993 16.63 -10.19 6.36
N PRO A 994 16.10 -11.37 5.99
CA PRO A 994 15.99 -12.48 6.91
C PRO A 994 17.40 -12.90 7.37
N GLN A 995 17.52 -13.31 8.62
CA GLN A 995 18.82 -13.56 9.25
C GLN A 995 18.89 -14.95 9.85
N ILE A 996 20.08 -15.55 9.78
CA ILE A 996 20.47 -16.73 10.53
C ILE A 996 21.66 -16.32 11.40
N ILE A 997 21.52 -16.45 12.71
CA ILE A 997 22.57 -16.14 13.69
C ILE A 997 23.10 -17.47 14.22
N LEU A 998 24.38 -17.71 13.94
CA LEU A 998 25.15 -18.86 14.40
C LEU A 998 26.05 -18.43 15.56
N PRO A 999 26.27 -19.28 16.58
CA PRO A 999 27.19 -18.98 17.67
C PRO A 999 28.63 -18.84 17.14
N ALA A 1000 29.43 -17.98 17.77
CA ALA A 1000 30.87 -17.98 17.51
C ALA A 1000 31.49 -19.27 18.05
N ARG A 1001 32.36 -19.91 17.25
CA ARG A 1001 33.25 -20.96 17.77
C ARG A 1001 34.46 -20.30 18.42
N ASP A 1002 34.92 -20.89 19.52
CA ASP A 1002 36.28 -20.66 20.06
C ASP A 1002 37.35 -21.22 19.11
#